data_AF-A0A7K0G7Z8-F1
#
_entry.id   AF-A0A7K0G7Z8-F1
#
_cell.length_a   1.000
_cell.length_b   1.000
_cell.length_c   1.000
_cell.angle_alpha   90.00
_cell.angle_beta   90.00
_cell.angle_gamma   90.00
#
_symmetry.space_group_name_H-M   'P 1'
#
loop_
_entity.id
_entity.type
_entity.pdbx_description
1 polymer ?
#
loop_
_entity_poly.entity_id
_entity_poly.type
_entity_poly.pdbx_seq_one_letter_code
_entity_poly.pdbx_strand_id
1 'polypeptide(L)'
;MSLGGLDERFMREALAEAHAAAAEGEVPIGAVVVYEGEIIARAHNRRELDEDPSAHAEFSAMVAAAHALGRWRLTGCTVYVTLEPCVMCAGLMVNARVTRCVYGAADPKAGALGSLYQLNADRRLNHAFEVTAGVLSNECAGVLKAFFAELRGEGRANDAHVSKRDEALRSRNGPMLTQCRGRDAADATAPRAEGAHAAAADGATGLAADNARAAAHPGSASRATDGARAAALLGPSPRVLLAIDSFKGSATSAQAEAWVTEGILHACPNARVTAMPVGDGGEGTGEALAASGGTTRRAAQAHDAFGRVVSAEYLLFDAASNESSTADDGSTANSEAVRSVEENDAFSTVHAESGRGPEHSVGTSHEAFIEMAVVAGLGSSDRTPQAALAATTYGVGELVLDAIASGAQTIYLGLGGSATNDGGAGFLQALGARLLDADGRDIPTGLVGLEKVASIDLGPAVQALGPARLIALSDVTNPLVGLRGALRVFGPQKGLAQDPDALDAYDRWMVRYGALLDAACRAVATPRFRSLAGVPGAGAAGGLGAAVLALGGALTPGIDAVLDRAGFDEALRGCDVVVTGEGLMDGQTAGGKAPLGVARRARAAGVPVVAVVGGRADDLDAVYEQGVDLVLPIVRRPMGLFHALDPSQTRANLRAAGEAAIRAYLL
;
A
#
# COMPACT_ATOMS: atom_id res chain seq x y z
N MET A 1 -14.50 -44.98 -26.64
CA MET A 1 -13.25 -45.27 -25.91
C MET A 1 -13.46 -44.88 -24.45
N SER A 2 -12.92 -45.63 -23.48
CA SER A 2 -12.96 -45.19 -22.07
C SER A 2 -12.11 -43.92 -21.90
N LEU A 3 -12.45 -43.06 -20.92
CA LEU A 3 -11.68 -41.84 -20.62
C LEU A 3 -10.18 -42.14 -20.41
N GLY A 4 -9.84 -43.24 -19.72
CA GLY A 4 -8.45 -43.65 -19.52
C GLY A 4 -7.69 -43.98 -20.82
N GLY A 5 -8.36 -44.50 -21.85
CA GLY A 5 -7.72 -44.79 -23.14
C GLY A 5 -7.44 -43.53 -23.98
N LEU A 6 -8.20 -42.45 -23.77
CA LEU A 6 -7.93 -41.15 -24.39
C LEU A 6 -6.80 -40.42 -23.68
N ASP A 7 -6.74 -40.49 -22.34
CA ASP A 7 -5.67 -39.87 -21.57
C ASP A 7 -4.30 -40.45 -21.92
N GLU A 8 -4.20 -41.77 -22.06
CA GLU A 8 -2.95 -42.41 -22.50
C GLU A 8 -2.54 -41.96 -23.90
N ARG A 9 -3.48 -41.83 -24.85
CA ARG A 9 -3.20 -41.36 -26.20
C ARG A 9 -2.57 -39.97 -26.19
N PHE A 10 -3.17 -39.01 -25.50
CA PHE A 10 -2.64 -37.65 -25.45
C PHE A 10 -1.37 -37.53 -24.58
N MET A 11 -1.21 -38.37 -23.57
CA MET A 11 0.04 -38.44 -22.81
C MET A 11 1.21 -38.97 -23.67
N ARG A 12 0.96 -39.89 -24.60
CA ARG A 12 2.00 -40.32 -25.57
C ARG A 12 2.44 -39.20 -26.50
N GLU A 13 1.53 -38.30 -26.85
CA GLU A 13 1.85 -37.10 -27.63
C GLU A 13 2.69 -36.10 -26.81
N ALA A 14 2.39 -35.93 -25.53
CA ALA A 14 3.24 -35.16 -24.61
C ALA A 14 4.63 -35.82 -24.40
N LEU A 15 4.72 -37.15 -24.37
CA LEU A 15 5.99 -37.88 -24.33
C LEU A 15 6.83 -37.68 -25.60
N ALA A 16 6.21 -37.57 -26.77
CA ALA A 16 6.93 -37.25 -28.00
C ALA A 16 7.58 -35.86 -27.92
N GLU A 17 6.88 -34.88 -27.36
CA GLU A 17 7.43 -33.55 -27.08
C GLU A 17 8.56 -33.61 -26.03
N ALA A 18 8.43 -34.42 -24.98
CA ALA A 18 9.49 -34.59 -23.99
C ALA A 18 10.78 -35.18 -24.61
N HIS A 19 10.64 -36.11 -25.56
CA HIS A 19 11.78 -36.63 -26.33
C HIS A 19 12.40 -35.56 -27.25
N ALA A 20 11.60 -34.67 -27.82
CA ALA A 20 12.10 -33.54 -28.60
C ALA A 20 12.95 -32.60 -27.73
N ALA A 21 12.49 -32.25 -26.53
CA ALA A 21 13.29 -31.47 -25.57
C ALA A 21 14.62 -32.16 -25.24
N ALA A 22 14.63 -33.47 -24.95
CA ALA A 22 15.88 -34.18 -24.69
C ALA A 22 16.86 -34.09 -25.88
N ALA A 23 16.36 -34.23 -27.11
CA ALA A 23 17.18 -34.13 -28.32
C ALA A 23 17.79 -32.73 -28.52
N GLU A 24 17.15 -31.70 -27.98
CA GLU A 24 17.62 -30.30 -27.99
C GLU A 24 18.51 -29.96 -26.78
N GLY A 25 18.77 -30.90 -25.87
CA GLY A 25 19.55 -30.68 -24.66
C GLY A 25 18.77 -30.01 -23.52
N GLU A 26 17.45 -29.97 -23.63
CA GLU A 26 16.52 -29.40 -22.65
C GLU A 26 16.04 -30.47 -21.66
N VAL A 27 15.60 -30.02 -20.48
CA VAL A 27 14.97 -30.93 -19.50
C VAL A 27 13.72 -31.56 -20.14
N PRO A 28 13.62 -32.90 -20.25
CA PRO A 28 12.62 -33.55 -21.10
C PRO A 28 11.22 -33.55 -20.49
N ILE A 29 10.56 -32.42 -20.63
CA ILE A 29 9.16 -32.22 -20.27
C ILE A 29 8.44 -31.78 -21.54
N GLY A 30 7.32 -32.44 -21.82
CA GLY A 30 6.48 -32.15 -22.96
C GLY A 30 5.03 -31.99 -22.52
N ALA A 31 4.29 -31.16 -23.25
CA ALA A 31 2.89 -30.87 -22.96
C ALA A 31 2.08 -30.70 -24.25
N VAL A 32 0.81 -31.11 -24.19
CA VAL A 32 -0.18 -30.87 -25.24
C VAL A 32 -1.46 -30.31 -24.65
N VAL A 33 -2.11 -29.39 -25.36
CA VAL A 33 -3.42 -28.85 -25.00
C VAL A 33 -4.45 -29.40 -25.97
N VAL A 34 -5.53 -29.96 -25.42
CA VAL A 34 -6.61 -30.59 -26.17
C VAL A 34 -7.91 -29.84 -25.95
N TYR A 35 -8.63 -29.53 -27.02
CA TYR A 35 -9.96 -28.93 -27.00
C TYR A 35 -10.89 -29.74 -27.91
N GLU A 36 -12.07 -30.12 -27.42
CA GLU A 36 -13.05 -30.93 -28.18
C GLU A 36 -12.48 -32.23 -28.77
N GLY A 37 -11.47 -32.82 -28.10
CA GLY A 37 -10.83 -34.07 -28.52
C GLY A 37 -9.70 -33.91 -29.55
N GLU A 38 -9.38 -32.68 -29.95
CA GLU A 38 -8.30 -32.38 -30.89
C GLU A 38 -7.14 -31.64 -30.19
N ILE A 39 -5.91 -31.93 -30.59
CA ILE A 39 -4.72 -31.24 -30.07
C ILE A 39 -4.62 -29.88 -30.77
N ILE A 40 -4.77 -28.82 -29.99
CA ILE A 40 -4.70 -27.43 -30.48
C ILE A 40 -3.30 -26.83 -30.35
N ALA A 41 -2.49 -27.37 -29.44
CA ALA A 41 -1.11 -26.93 -29.25
C ALA A 41 -0.24 -28.04 -28.64
N ARG A 42 1.05 -27.97 -28.96
CA ARG A 42 2.11 -28.85 -28.48
C ARG A 42 3.32 -28.00 -28.14
N ALA A 43 3.99 -28.31 -27.05
CA ALA A 43 5.28 -27.71 -26.74
C ALA A 43 6.09 -28.60 -25.80
N HIS A 44 7.37 -28.29 -25.70
CA HIS A 44 8.30 -28.87 -24.75
C HIS A 44 9.14 -27.76 -24.11
N ASN A 45 9.90 -28.10 -23.06
CA ASN A 45 10.79 -27.15 -22.42
C ASN A 45 11.85 -26.62 -23.39
N ARG A 46 12.10 -25.32 -23.34
CA ARG A 46 13.09 -24.61 -24.16
C ARG A 46 13.83 -23.53 -23.37
N ARG A 47 14.04 -23.76 -22.08
CA ARG A 47 14.55 -22.75 -21.15
C ARG A 47 15.97 -22.31 -21.51
N GLU A 48 16.84 -23.24 -21.88
CA GLU A 48 18.23 -22.98 -22.23
C GLU A 48 18.34 -22.42 -23.66
N LEU A 49 17.55 -22.94 -24.60
CA LEU A 49 17.54 -22.57 -26.01
C LEU A 49 17.00 -21.16 -26.23
N ASP A 50 15.89 -20.82 -25.56
CA ASP A 50 15.24 -19.52 -25.70
C ASP A 50 15.77 -18.48 -24.69
N GLU A 51 16.63 -18.91 -23.76
CA GLU A 51 17.10 -18.10 -22.63
C GLU A 51 15.93 -17.49 -21.82
N ASP A 52 14.78 -18.19 -21.81
CA ASP A 52 13.53 -17.74 -21.20
C ASP A 52 13.20 -18.62 -19.98
N PRO A 53 13.23 -18.09 -18.74
CA PRO A 53 12.92 -18.86 -17.54
C PRO A 53 11.47 -19.35 -17.50
N SER A 54 10.57 -18.81 -18.33
CA SER A 54 9.17 -19.19 -18.43
C SER A 54 8.88 -20.24 -19.52
N ALA A 55 9.85 -20.58 -20.37
CA ALA A 55 9.71 -21.52 -21.50
C ALA A 55 9.60 -22.99 -21.06
N HIS A 56 8.65 -23.26 -20.17
CA HIS A 56 8.21 -24.57 -19.77
C HIS A 56 7.17 -25.10 -20.76
N ALA A 57 7.15 -26.43 -20.94
CA ALA A 57 6.26 -27.11 -21.88
C ALA A 57 4.78 -26.69 -21.72
N GLU A 58 4.26 -26.67 -20.49
CA GLU A 58 2.86 -26.33 -20.22
C GLU A 58 2.58 -24.86 -20.55
N PHE A 59 3.52 -23.98 -20.18
CA PHE A 59 3.37 -22.54 -20.39
C PHE A 59 3.31 -22.24 -21.89
N SER A 60 4.30 -22.73 -22.63
CA SER A 60 4.39 -22.57 -24.09
C SER A 60 3.19 -23.19 -24.81
N ALA A 61 2.77 -24.41 -24.41
CA ALA A 61 1.62 -25.07 -25.03
C ALA A 61 0.31 -24.31 -24.76
N MET A 62 0.12 -23.75 -23.57
CA MET A 62 -1.07 -22.95 -23.24
C MET A 62 -1.10 -21.60 -23.94
N VAL A 63 0.04 -20.91 -24.04
CA VAL A 63 0.14 -19.66 -24.81
C VAL A 63 -0.18 -19.94 -26.28
N ALA A 64 0.41 -20.97 -26.88
CA ALA A 64 0.12 -21.40 -28.24
C ALA A 64 -1.37 -21.77 -28.43
N ALA A 65 -1.96 -22.48 -27.47
CA ALA A 65 -3.38 -22.82 -27.49
C ALA A 65 -4.29 -21.58 -27.45
N ALA A 66 -3.95 -20.59 -26.63
CA ALA A 66 -4.70 -19.34 -26.54
C ALA A 66 -4.66 -18.57 -27.87
N HIS A 67 -3.49 -18.53 -28.51
CA HIS A 67 -3.35 -17.95 -29.85
C HIS A 67 -4.16 -18.73 -30.89
N ALA A 68 -4.09 -20.07 -30.89
CA ALA A 68 -4.81 -20.91 -31.84
C ALA A 68 -6.34 -20.77 -31.72
N LEU A 69 -6.86 -20.60 -30.50
CA LEU A 69 -8.29 -20.41 -30.25
C LEU A 69 -8.74 -18.94 -30.36
N GLY A 70 -7.81 -17.99 -30.52
CA GLY A 70 -8.11 -16.56 -30.54
C GLY A 70 -8.69 -16.03 -29.23
N ARG A 71 -8.45 -16.70 -28.10
CA ARG A 71 -8.97 -16.34 -26.79
C ARG A 71 -8.01 -16.78 -25.68
N TRP A 72 -7.88 -15.95 -24.65
CA TRP A 72 -7.03 -16.28 -23.49
C TRP A 72 -7.66 -17.31 -22.54
N ARG A 73 -9.00 -17.42 -22.52
CA ARG A 73 -9.72 -18.42 -21.72
C ARG A 73 -9.65 -19.78 -22.41
N LEU A 74 -8.99 -20.73 -21.77
CA LEU A 74 -8.87 -22.13 -22.18
C LEU A 74 -9.92 -23.03 -21.50
N THR A 75 -11.10 -22.48 -21.21
CA THR A 75 -12.22 -23.27 -20.72
C THR A 75 -12.63 -24.33 -21.75
N GLY A 76 -12.87 -25.55 -21.28
CA GLY A 76 -13.09 -26.74 -22.10
C GLY A 76 -11.80 -27.44 -22.53
N CYS A 77 -10.62 -26.85 -22.27
CA CYS A 77 -9.34 -27.48 -22.62
C CYS A 77 -8.86 -28.43 -21.53
N THR A 78 -8.20 -29.52 -21.95
CA THR A 78 -7.41 -30.40 -21.10
C THR A 78 -5.93 -30.25 -21.41
N VAL A 79 -5.10 -30.00 -20.39
CA VAL A 79 -3.64 -29.94 -20.53
C VAL A 79 -3.04 -31.28 -20.11
N TYR A 80 -2.33 -31.95 -21.01
CA TYR A 80 -1.57 -33.16 -20.73
C TYR A 80 -0.08 -32.81 -20.64
N VAL A 81 0.61 -33.26 -19.59
CA VAL A 81 2.03 -32.97 -19.38
C VAL A 81 2.77 -34.17 -18.77
N THR A 82 4.02 -34.40 -19.18
CA THR A 82 4.76 -35.58 -18.74
C THR A 82 5.18 -35.53 -17.26
N LEU A 83 5.42 -34.34 -16.70
CA LEU A 83 5.76 -34.11 -15.29
C LEU A 83 4.71 -33.22 -14.62
N GLU A 84 4.46 -33.44 -13.33
CA GLU A 84 3.55 -32.60 -12.55
C GLU A 84 3.92 -31.11 -12.65
N PRO A 85 2.96 -30.24 -13.01
CA PRO A 85 3.20 -28.81 -13.16
C PRO A 85 3.76 -28.13 -11.90
N CYS A 86 4.71 -27.23 -12.12
CA CYS A 86 5.21 -26.35 -11.06
C CYS A 86 4.21 -25.22 -10.75
N VAL A 87 4.50 -24.42 -9.71
CA VAL A 87 3.65 -23.30 -9.28
C VAL A 87 3.35 -22.31 -10.41
N MET A 88 4.32 -22.02 -11.28
CA MET A 88 4.15 -21.12 -12.42
C MET A 88 3.13 -21.68 -13.43
N CYS A 89 3.34 -22.92 -13.87
CA CYS A 89 2.50 -23.57 -14.87
C CYS A 89 1.09 -23.84 -14.33
N ALA A 90 0.97 -24.31 -13.08
CA ALA A 90 -0.32 -24.48 -12.41
C ALA A 90 -1.04 -23.13 -12.19
N GLY A 91 -0.32 -22.07 -11.83
CA GLY A 91 -0.86 -20.72 -11.72
C GLY A 91 -1.39 -20.18 -13.06
N LEU A 92 -0.71 -20.48 -14.17
CA LEU A 92 -1.21 -20.17 -15.50
C LEU A 92 -2.50 -20.94 -15.80
N MET A 93 -2.63 -22.22 -15.42
CA MET A 93 -3.86 -23.00 -15.59
C MET A 93 -5.06 -22.38 -14.84
N VAL A 94 -4.85 -21.89 -13.62
CA VAL A 94 -5.84 -21.12 -12.86
C VAL A 94 -6.24 -19.87 -13.64
N ASN A 95 -5.27 -19.05 -14.05
CA ASN A 95 -5.52 -17.80 -14.75
C ASN A 95 -6.19 -18.01 -16.09
N ALA A 96 -5.82 -19.03 -16.86
CA ALA A 96 -6.39 -19.35 -18.17
C ALA A 96 -7.72 -20.10 -18.10
N ARG A 97 -8.23 -20.43 -16.90
CA ARG A 97 -9.50 -21.14 -16.72
C ARG A 97 -9.54 -22.52 -17.38
N VAL A 98 -8.42 -23.25 -17.33
CA VAL A 98 -8.31 -24.63 -17.83
C VAL A 98 -9.31 -25.52 -17.12
N THR A 99 -9.96 -26.44 -17.84
CA THR A 99 -10.96 -27.33 -17.21
C THR A 99 -10.31 -28.50 -16.49
N ARG A 100 -9.25 -29.07 -17.08
CA ARG A 100 -8.61 -30.28 -16.55
C ARG A 100 -7.11 -30.31 -16.86
N CYS A 101 -6.33 -30.83 -15.93
CA CYS A 101 -4.92 -31.16 -16.12
C CYS A 101 -4.71 -32.67 -15.90
N VAL A 102 -3.92 -33.30 -16.78
CA VAL A 102 -3.50 -34.69 -16.67
C VAL A 102 -1.99 -34.73 -16.69
N TYR A 103 -1.37 -35.31 -15.66
CA TYR A 103 0.09 -35.41 -15.60
C TYR A 103 0.58 -36.84 -15.41
N GLY A 104 1.78 -37.11 -15.92
CA GLY A 104 2.40 -38.43 -15.84
C GLY A 104 3.15 -38.69 -14.54
N ALA A 105 4.38 -38.22 -14.44
CA ALA A 105 5.21 -38.36 -13.24
C ALA A 105 4.90 -37.27 -12.21
N ALA A 106 4.89 -37.62 -10.92
CA ALA A 106 4.82 -36.63 -9.84
C ALA A 106 6.16 -35.88 -9.70
N ASP A 107 6.12 -34.62 -9.26
CA ASP A 107 7.31 -33.81 -8.99
C ASP A 107 7.44 -33.48 -7.50
N PRO A 108 8.24 -34.23 -6.73
CA PRO A 108 8.41 -34.00 -5.30
C PRO A 108 9.19 -32.71 -4.97
N LYS A 109 9.79 -32.03 -5.96
CA LYS A 109 10.61 -30.83 -5.76
C LYS A 109 9.88 -29.55 -6.12
N ALA A 110 9.00 -29.56 -7.11
CA ALA A 110 8.29 -28.37 -7.55
C ALA A 110 6.78 -28.57 -7.81
N GLY A 111 6.26 -29.79 -7.72
CA GLY A 111 4.90 -30.15 -8.10
C GLY A 111 3.83 -29.42 -7.29
N ALA A 112 2.91 -28.76 -8.00
CA ALA A 112 1.92 -27.86 -7.40
C ALA A 112 0.47 -28.37 -7.46
N LEU A 113 0.26 -29.62 -7.92
CA LEU A 113 -1.06 -30.22 -8.13
C LEU A 113 -1.28 -31.47 -7.25
N GLY A 114 -0.49 -31.63 -6.20
CA GLY A 114 -0.61 -32.71 -5.23
C GLY A 114 0.68 -33.01 -4.45
N SER A 115 1.86 -32.72 -4.99
CA SER A 115 3.12 -33.04 -4.30
C SER A 115 3.48 -32.05 -3.18
N LEU A 116 3.63 -30.76 -3.49
CA LEU A 116 3.98 -29.72 -2.53
C LEU A 116 2.85 -28.72 -2.29
N TYR A 117 2.02 -28.51 -3.31
CA TYR A 117 0.88 -27.60 -3.29
C TYR A 117 -0.34 -28.26 -3.90
N GLN A 118 -1.50 -27.63 -3.74
CA GLN A 118 -2.77 -28.09 -4.31
C GLN A 118 -3.52 -26.91 -4.96
N LEU A 119 -2.86 -26.23 -5.91
CA LEU A 119 -3.37 -24.98 -6.50
C LEU A 119 -4.68 -25.18 -7.28
N ASN A 120 -4.91 -26.37 -7.84
CA ASN A 120 -6.13 -26.67 -8.59
C ASN A 120 -7.41 -26.68 -7.74
N ALA A 121 -7.28 -26.79 -6.41
CA ALA A 121 -8.40 -26.85 -5.47
C ALA A 121 -8.33 -25.79 -4.36
N ASP A 122 -7.40 -24.83 -4.46
CA ASP A 122 -7.27 -23.76 -3.46
C ASP A 122 -8.43 -22.79 -3.57
N ARG A 123 -9.29 -22.76 -2.53
CA ARG A 123 -10.50 -21.93 -2.48
C ARG A 123 -10.23 -20.42 -2.47
N ARG A 124 -8.99 -20.00 -2.23
CA ARG A 124 -8.58 -18.59 -2.30
C ARG A 124 -8.33 -18.14 -3.73
N LEU A 125 -8.14 -19.08 -4.66
CA LEU A 125 -7.91 -18.79 -6.06
C LEU A 125 -9.23 -18.72 -6.82
N ASN A 126 -9.25 -17.91 -7.87
CA ASN A 126 -10.47 -17.56 -8.59
C ASN A 126 -11.02 -18.70 -9.48
N HIS A 127 -10.27 -19.79 -9.68
CA HIS A 127 -10.60 -20.90 -10.56
C HIS A 127 -10.14 -22.23 -9.96
N ALA A 128 -10.97 -23.27 -10.09
CA ALA A 128 -10.61 -24.64 -9.73
C ALA A 128 -10.71 -25.54 -10.97
N PHE A 129 -9.86 -26.55 -11.05
CA PHE A 129 -9.82 -27.47 -12.19
C PHE A 129 -9.52 -28.91 -11.78
N GLU A 130 -9.96 -29.85 -12.61
CA GLU A 130 -9.79 -31.27 -12.34
C GLU A 130 -8.35 -31.72 -12.59
N VAL A 131 -7.85 -32.64 -11.77
CA VAL A 131 -6.51 -33.20 -11.92
C VAL A 131 -6.59 -34.71 -12.00
N THR A 132 -5.92 -35.29 -12.99
CA THR A 132 -5.69 -36.73 -13.10
C THR A 132 -4.20 -37.00 -13.10
N ALA A 133 -3.72 -37.68 -12.05
CA ALA A 133 -2.31 -37.97 -11.85
C ALA A 133 -1.96 -39.38 -12.34
N GLY A 134 -0.71 -39.58 -12.75
CA GLY A 134 -0.12 -40.92 -12.90
C GLY A 134 -0.30 -41.58 -14.27
N VAL A 135 -0.77 -40.87 -15.29
CA VAL A 135 -0.97 -41.45 -16.63
C VAL A 135 0.38 -41.70 -17.29
N LEU A 136 0.69 -42.97 -17.59
CA LEU A 136 2.01 -43.40 -18.10
C LEU A 136 3.20 -42.95 -17.21
N SER A 137 2.99 -42.85 -15.90
CA SER A 137 3.96 -42.29 -14.94
C SER A 137 5.37 -42.88 -15.03
N ASN A 138 5.48 -44.20 -15.23
CA ASN A 138 6.77 -44.89 -15.34
C ASN A 138 7.54 -44.48 -16.61
N GLU A 139 6.84 -44.32 -17.74
CA GLU A 139 7.44 -43.88 -19.01
C GLU A 139 7.93 -42.43 -18.86
N CYS A 140 7.07 -41.54 -18.36
CA CYS A 140 7.42 -40.13 -18.15
C CYS A 140 8.60 -39.93 -17.20
N ALA A 141 8.62 -40.65 -16.06
CA ALA A 141 9.74 -40.61 -15.13
C ALA A 141 11.02 -41.23 -15.73
N GLY A 142 10.87 -42.22 -16.63
CA GLY A 142 11.97 -42.88 -17.31
C GLY A 142 12.78 -41.93 -18.18
N VAL A 143 12.12 -41.12 -19.00
CA VAL A 143 12.77 -40.12 -19.88
C VAL A 143 13.59 -39.12 -19.07
N LEU A 144 13.00 -38.57 -18.00
CA LEU A 144 13.68 -37.61 -17.13
C LEU A 144 14.91 -38.21 -16.43
N LYS A 145 14.80 -39.47 -15.97
CA LYS A 145 15.92 -40.18 -15.33
C LYS A 145 17.06 -40.46 -16.30
N ALA A 146 16.74 -40.85 -17.53
CA ALA A 146 17.74 -41.13 -18.58
C ALA A 146 18.55 -39.88 -18.91
N PHE A 147 17.87 -38.74 -19.17
CA PHE A 147 18.50 -37.46 -19.47
C PHE A 147 19.50 -37.02 -18.38
N PHE A 148 19.10 -37.06 -17.11
CA PHE A 148 20.02 -36.69 -16.03
C PHE A 148 21.12 -37.73 -15.78
N ALA A 149 20.93 -38.98 -16.18
CA ALA A 149 22.00 -39.99 -16.10
C ALA A 149 23.08 -39.72 -17.17
N GLU A 150 22.69 -39.35 -18.38
CA GLU A 150 23.57 -38.95 -19.47
C GLU A 150 24.38 -37.69 -19.10
N LEU A 151 23.73 -36.63 -18.61
CA LEU A 151 24.41 -35.41 -18.15
C LEU A 151 25.44 -35.67 -17.04
N ARG A 152 25.16 -36.60 -16.11
CA ARG A 152 26.13 -36.99 -15.07
C ARG A 152 27.29 -37.81 -15.62
N GLY A 153 27.07 -38.56 -16.70
CA GLY A 153 28.10 -39.32 -17.42
C GLY A 153 29.05 -38.39 -18.18
N GLU A 154 28.52 -37.36 -18.84
CA GLU A 154 29.29 -36.35 -19.59
C GLU A 154 30.02 -35.35 -18.67
N GLY A 155 29.47 -35.05 -17.49
CA GLY A 155 30.07 -34.17 -16.48
C GLY A 155 31.43 -34.60 -15.92
N ARG A 156 31.94 -35.81 -16.26
CA ARG A 156 33.32 -36.22 -15.96
C ARG A 156 34.35 -35.81 -17.02
N ALA A 157 33.92 -35.26 -18.17
CA ALA A 157 34.81 -34.88 -19.28
C ALA A 157 34.83 -33.37 -19.61
N ASN A 158 34.13 -32.53 -18.82
CA ASN A 158 33.69 -31.19 -19.30
C ASN A 158 34.49 -29.96 -18.82
N ASP A 159 35.64 -30.12 -18.15
CA ASP A 159 36.51 -28.97 -17.78
C ASP A 159 37.09 -28.23 -19.00
N ALA A 160 36.97 -28.78 -20.21
CA ALA A 160 37.47 -28.16 -21.46
C ALA A 160 36.44 -27.31 -22.23
N HIS A 161 35.15 -27.33 -21.87
CA HIS A 161 34.09 -26.69 -22.67
C HIS A 161 33.75 -25.24 -22.29
N VAL A 162 34.16 -24.78 -21.10
CA VAL A 162 33.94 -23.39 -20.64
C VAL A 162 34.73 -22.39 -21.51
N SER A 163 35.90 -22.78 -22.03
CA SER A 163 36.79 -21.91 -22.81
C SER A 163 36.28 -21.52 -24.20
N LYS A 164 35.37 -22.30 -24.83
CA LYS A 164 34.84 -21.98 -26.17
C LYS A 164 33.61 -21.05 -26.14
N ARG A 165 32.94 -20.95 -24.98
CA ARG A 165 31.71 -20.15 -24.80
C ARG A 165 32.02 -18.65 -24.78
N ASP A 166 33.13 -18.26 -24.17
CA ASP A 166 33.58 -16.86 -24.06
C ASP A 166 34.09 -16.26 -25.39
N GLU A 167 34.52 -17.11 -26.33
CA GLU A 167 35.03 -16.69 -27.63
C GLU A 167 33.89 -16.46 -28.64
N ALA A 168 32.80 -17.23 -28.55
CA ALA A 168 31.60 -17.05 -29.37
C ALA A 168 30.83 -15.76 -29.01
N LEU A 169 30.77 -15.40 -27.72
CA LEU A 169 30.10 -14.19 -27.20
C LEU A 169 30.76 -12.88 -27.69
N ARG A 170 32.07 -12.87 -27.96
CA ARG A 170 32.78 -11.70 -28.51
C ARG A 170 32.58 -11.50 -30.02
N SER A 171 32.20 -12.55 -30.74
CA SER A 171 32.03 -12.51 -32.20
C SER A 171 30.64 -12.08 -32.68
N ARG A 172 29.62 -12.16 -31.81
CA ARG A 172 28.21 -11.89 -32.17
C ARG A 172 27.73 -10.46 -31.92
N ASN A 173 28.45 -9.65 -31.13
CA ASN A 173 28.02 -8.30 -30.78
C ASN A 173 28.67 -7.21 -31.64
N GLY A 174 28.22 -7.11 -32.89
CA GLY A 174 28.28 -5.88 -33.68
C GLY A 174 27.71 -6.02 -35.09
N PRO A 175 27.00 -5.02 -35.66
CA PRO A 175 26.15 -3.99 -35.08
C PRO A 175 24.66 -4.25 -35.44
N MET A 176 23.76 -4.28 -34.46
CA MET A 176 22.31 -4.35 -34.75
C MET A 176 21.55 -3.23 -34.01
N LEU A 177 22.01 -2.00 -34.25
CA LEU A 177 21.25 -0.78 -34.04
C LEU A 177 20.87 -0.25 -35.42
N THR A 178 19.72 -0.68 -35.94
CA THR A 178 18.90 0.03 -36.94
C THR A 178 17.73 -0.85 -37.37
N GLN A 179 16.50 -0.43 -37.06
CA GLN A 179 15.31 -0.44 -37.95
C GLN A 179 14.02 -0.39 -37.13
N CYS A 180 13.60 0.82 -36.76
CA CYS A 180 12.19 1.17 -36.62
C CYS A 180 12.01 2.58 -37.20
N ARG A 181 11.90 2.66 -38.53
CA ARG A 181 11.34 3.81 -39.26
C ARG A 181 10.42 3.27 -40.35
N GLY A 182 9.22 3.85 -40.41
CA GLY A 182 8.40 3.89 -41.61
C GLY A 182 7.14 3.04 -41.58
N ARG A 183 6.00 3.67 -41.31
CA ARG A 183 4.80 3.50 -42.14
C ARG A 183 3.89 4.72 -42.00
N ASP A 184 4.02 5.64 -42.96
CA ASP A 184 2.98 6.59 -43.32
C ASP A 184 1.87 5.86 -44.10
N ALA A 185 0.62 6.25 -43.85
CA ALA A 185 -0.45 6.18 -44.85
C ALA A 185 -1.49 7.27 -44.51
N ALA A 186 -1.57 8.25 -45.39
CA ALA A 186 -2.60 9.27 -45.43
C ALA A 186 -3.91 8.73 -46.01
N ASP A 187 -4.99 9.43 -45.67
CA ASP A 187 -6.10 9.86 -46.54
C ASP A 187 -7.50 9.45 -46.06
N ALA A 188 -8.28 10.44 -45.61
CA ALA A 188 -9.74 10.49 -45.68
C ALA A 188 -10.23 11.89 -45.26
N THR A 189 -10.72 12.61 -46.28
CA THR A 189 -11.21 13.98 -46.36
C THR A 189 -12.51 14.31 -45.62
N ALA A 190 -12.53 15.49 -44.95
CA ALA A 190 -13.51 16.61 -44.98
C ALA A 190 -15.04 16.39 -44.68
N PRO A 191 -15.86 17.43 -44.37
CA PRO A 191 -15.58 18.87 -44.35
C PRO A 191 -16.05 19.67 -43.11
N ARG A 192 -15.53 20.90 -43.05
CA ARG A 192 -15.95 22.03 -42.21
C ARG A 192 -17.27 22.64 -42.71
N ALA A 193 -18.04 23.21 -41.79
CA ALA A 193 -18.99 24.29 -42.09
C ALA A 193 -18.73 25.46 -41.13
N GLU A 194 -18.30 26.59 -41.69
CA GLU A 194 -18.33 27.91 -41.07
C GLU A 194 -19.73 28.52 -41.23
N GLY A 195 -20.13 29.35 -40.26
CA GLY A 195 -21.35 30.15 -40.36
C GLY A 195 -21.48 31.10 -39.16
N ALA A 196 -21.09 32.35 -39.37
CA ALA A 196 -21.16 33.46 -38.44
C ALA A 196 -22.55 34.15 -38.41
N HIS A 197 -22.68 35.13 -37.50
CA HIS A 197 -23.71 36.19 -37.40
C HIS A 197 -25.06 35.78 -36.78
N ALA A 198 -25.75 36.60 -35.98
CA ALA A 198 -25.54 37.97 -35.51
C ALA A 198 -26.41 38.24 -34.26
N ALA A 199 -26.14 39.42 -33.70
CA ALA A 199 -26.66 40.08 -32.51
C ALA A 199 -28.18 40.35 -32.42
N ALA A 200 -28.50 40.84 -31.21
CA ALA A 200 -29.56 41.80 -30.85
C ALA A 200 -30.97 41.22 -30.64
N ALA A 201 -31.81 41.74 -29.74
CA ALA A 201 -31.69 42.67 -28.63
C ALA A 201 -33.08 42.69 -27.94
N ASP A 202 -33.09 43.22 -26.72
CA ASP A 202 -34.20 43.92 -26.08
C ASP A 202 -35.50 43.20 -25.68
N GLY A 203 -35.93 43.54 -24.47
CA GLY A 203 -37.25 43.24 -23.94
C GLY A 203 -37.35 43.47 -22.43
N ALA A 204 -37.25 44.72 -22.01
CA ALA A 204 -37.34 45.16 -20.62
C ALA A 204 -38.77 45.11 -20.04
N THR A 205 -38.83 45.42 -18.73
CA THR A 205 -39.98 45.81 -17.87
C THR A 205 -40.68 44.64 -17.14
N GLY A 206 -40.97 44.67 -15.84
CA GLY A 206 -40.88 45.70 -14.80
C GLY A 206 -42.01 45.48 -13.77
N LEU A 207 -41.78 45.90 -12.52
CA LEU A 207 -42.74 46.11 -11.41
C LEU A 207 -43.22 44.84 -10.65
N ALA A 208 -43.54 44.85 -9.36
CA ALA A 208 -43.26 45.67 -8.18
C ALA A 208 -43.90 44.91 -6.99
N ALA A 209 -43.45 45.20 -5.77
CA ALA A 209 -43.84 44.59 -4.51
C ALA A 209 -45.32 44.75 -4.13
N ASP A 210 -45.81 43.91 -3.22
CA ASP A 210 -46.85 44.32 -2.27
C ASP A 210 -46.78 43.55 -0.94
N ASN A 211 -47.16 44.27 0.13
CA ASN A 211 -46.91 43.97 1.54
C ASN A 211 -48.17 43.48 2.28
N ALA A 212 -47.94 42.64 3.30
CA ALA A 212 -48.60 42.53 4.62
C ALA A 212 -50.12 42.29 4.76
N ARG A 213 -50.46 41.31 5.63
CA ARG A 213 -51.49 41.45 6.69
C ARG A 213 -51.34 40.38 7.78
N ALA A 214 -51.43 40.81 9.03
CA ALA A 214 -51.46 40.00 10.25
C ALA A 214 -52.89 39.84 10.78
N ALA A 215 -53.20 38.73 11.48
CA ALA A 215 -54.14 38.70 12.61
C ALA A 215 -54.17 37.35 13.38
N ALA A 216 -54.04 37.47 14.71
CA ALA A 216 -54.75 36.76 15.79
C ALA A 216 -54.41 35.29 16.19
N HIS A 217 -53.99 35.15 17.46
CA HIS A 217 -54.03 33.93 18.30
C HIS A 217 -55.44 33.67 18.89
N PRO A 218 -55.74 32.42 19.31
CA PRO A 218 -55.76 32.15 20.76
C PRO A 218 -55.29 30.75 21.21
N GLY A 219 -54.79 30.65 22.45
CA GLY A 219 -55.25 29.65 23.42
C GLY A 219 -54.60 28.24 23.49
N SER A 220 -53.67 28.10 24.43
CA SER A 220 -53.29 26.91 25.24
C SER A 220 -53.93 25.54 24.97
N ALA A 221 -53.11 24.53 24.61
CA ALA A 221 -53.25 23.14 25.06
C ALA A 221 -51.98 22.30 24.78
N SER A 222 -51.55 21.52 25.78
CA SER A 222 -50.71 20.30 25.70
C SER A 222 -49.20 20.42 25.39
N ARG A 223 -48.40 20.51 26.46
CA ARG A 223 -46.92 20.38 26.45
C ARG A 223 -46.39 18.96 26.13
N ALA A 224 -47.25 17.95 26.03
CA ALA A 224 -46.83 16.58 25.68
C ALA A 224 -46.92 16.29 24.16
N THR A 225 -47.66 17.10 23.42
CA THR A 225 -47.80 16.99 21.95
C THR A 225 -46.82 17.87 21.17
N ASP A 226 -46.14 18.81 21.85
CA ASP A 226 -45.15 19.70 21.24
C ASP A 226 -43.85 18.97 20.87
N GLY A 227 -43.44 17.93 21.61
CA GLY A 227 -42.24 17.15 21.26
C GLY A 227 -42.38 16.39 19.93
N ALA A 228 -43.54 15.75 19.70
CA ALA A 228 -43.81 15.01 18.48
C ALA A 228 -44.14 15.93 17.28
N ARG A 229 -44.81 17.07 17.52
CA ARG A 229 -45.07 18.08 16.47
C ARG A 229 -43.82 18.88 16.10
N ALA A 230 -42.94 19.19 17.07
CA ALA A 230 -41.64 19.81 16.78
C ALA A 230 -40.73 18.87 15.97
N ALA A 231 -40.69 17.57 16.31
CA ALA A 231 -39.96 16.57 15.53
C ALA A 231 -40.51 16.42 14.09
N ALA A 232 -41.83 16.50 13.91
CA ALA A 232 -42.46 16.47 12.58
C ALA A 232 -42.24 17.76 11.76
N LEU A 233 -42.02 18.92 12.42
CA LEU A 233 -41.73 20.21 11.78
C LEU A 233 -40.25 20.39 11.42
N LEU A 234 -39.35 19.66 12.07
CA LEU A 234 -37.90 19.79 11.93
C LEU A 234 -37.30 18.77 10.92
N GLY A 235 -38.08 17.78 10.46
CA GLY A 235 -37.57 16.74 9.57
C GLY A 235 -36.62 15.77 10.28
N PRO A 236 -36.05 14.79 9.55
CA PRO A 236 -35.09 13.83 10.12
C PRO A 236 -33.88 14.56 10.71
N SER A 237 -33.35 14.05 11.83
CA SER A 237 -32.13 14.55 12.50
C SER A 237 -31.01 13.50 12.37
N PRO A 238 -30.49 13.28 11.16
CA PRO A 238 -29.50 12.24 10.92
C PRO A 238 -28.19 12.57 11.65
N ARG A 239 -27.56 11.53 12.21
CA ARG A 239 -26.23 11.56 12.78
C ARG A 239 -25.20 11.24 11.70
N VAL A 240 -24.52 12.29 11.23
CA VAL A 240 -23.53 12.20 10.16
C VAL A 240 -22.14 12.19 10.76
N LEU A 241 -21.35 11.17 10.43
CA LEU A 241 -19.93 11.12 10.77
C LEU A 241 -19.10 11.49 9.54
N LEU A 242 -18.26 12.50 9.64
CA LEU A 242 -17.28 12.85 8.61
C LEU A 242 -15.93 12.24 8.98
N ALA A 243 -15.32 11.56 8.03
CA ALA A 243 -13.94 11.07 8.12
C ALA A 243 -13.30 11.23 6.74
N ILE A 244 -12.85 12.45 6.45
CA ILE A 244 -12.41 12.87 5.12
C ILE A 244 -10.90 13.07 5.11
N ASP A 245 -10.21 12.48 4.14
CA ASP A 245 -8.77 12.72 3.92
C ASP A 245 -8.54 14.04 3.19
N SER A 246 -7.29 14.52 3.24
CA SER A 246 -6.87 15.76 2.60
C SER A 246 -7.12 15.75 1.09
N PHE A 247 -7.46 16.93 0.56
CA PHE A 247 -7.49 17.20 -0.86
C PHE A 247 -6.14 17.77 -1.25
N LYS A 248 -5.19 16.87 -1.57
CA LYS A 248 -3.78 17.18 -1.83
C LYS A 248 -3.62 18.41 -2.73
N GLY A 249 -2.86 19.39 -2.24
CA GLY A 249 -2.61 20.66 -2.94
C GLY A 249 -3.74 21.70 -2.83
N SER A 250 -4.78 21.47 -2.02
CA SER A 250 -5.92 22.38 -1.91
C SER A 250 -6.48 22.56 -0.50
N ALA A 251 -6.88 21.47 0.17
CA ALA A 251 -7.56 21.53 1.47
C ALA A 251 -7.07 20.45 2.43
N THR A 252 -6.91 20.80 3.71
CA THR A 252 -6.64 19.83 4.78
C THR A 252 -7.90 19.02 5.11
N SER A 253 -7.74 17.87 5.77
CA SER A 253 -8.85 17.03 6.25
C SER A 253 -9.86 17.86 7.06
N ALA A 254 -9.38 18.64 8.04
CA ALA A 254 -10.22 19.50 8.87
C ALA A 254 -10.96 20.60 8.07
N GLN A 255 -10.31 21.19 7.05
CA GLN A 255 -10.97 22.16 6.16
C GLN A 255 -12.08 21.49 5.33
N ALA A 256 -11.78 20.32 4.76
CA ALA A 256 -12.74 19.59 3.95
C ALA A 256 -13.98 19.21 4.76
N GLU A 257 -13.80 18.70 5.97
CA GLU A 257 -14.90 18.37 6.89
C GLU A 257 -15.71 19.59 7.31
N ALA A 258 -15.05 20.72 7.62
CA ALA A 258 -15.75 21.96 7.93
C ALA A 258 -16.63 22.41 6.77
N TRP A 259 -16.11 22.37 5.53
CA TRP A 259 -16.86 22.83 4.35
C TRP A 259 -17.97 21.86 3.95
N VAL A 260 -17.77 20.56 4.09
CA VAL A 260 -18.83 19.55 3.90
C VAL A 260 -19.91 19.71 4.96
N THR A 261 -19.53 19.96 6.23
CA THR A 261 -20.46 20.27 7.32
C THR A 261 -21.33 21.49 6.99
N GLU A 262 -20.73 22.57 6.49
CA GLU A 262 -21.47 23.77 6.06
C GLU A 262 -22.55 23.43 5.01
N GLY A 263 -22.23 22.53 4.07
CA GLY A 263 -23.16 22.04 3.06
C GLY A 263 -24.29 21.18 3.63
N ILE A 264 -23.95 20.24 4.50
CA ILE A 264 -24.90 19.35 5.18
C ILE A 264 -25.90 20.17 5.99
N LEU A 265 -25.41 21.09 6.83
CA LEU A 265 -26.26 21.93 7.69
C LEU A 265 -27.09 22.94 6.89
N HIS A 266 -26.66 23.31 5.68
CA HIS A 266 -27.47 24.13 4.79
C HIS A 266 -28.70 23.38 4.27
N ALA A 267 -28.56 22.12 3.86
CA ALA A 267 -29.68 21.30 3.38
C ALA A 267 -30.52 20.68 4.51
N CYS A 268 -29.88 20.31 5.62
CA CYS A 268 -30.51 19.65 6.76
C CYS A 268 -30.02 20.32 8.07
N PRO A 269 -30.63 21.44 8.50
CA PRO A 269 -30.21 22.18 9.69
C PRO A 269 -30.23 21.39 11.00
N ASN A 270 -31.01 20.30 11.05
CA ASN A 270 -31.14 19.44 12.22
C ASN A 270 -30.22 18.21 12.20
N ALA A 271 -29.37 18.07 11.18
CA ALA A 271 -28.35 17.03 11.16
C ALA A 271 -27.35 17.23 12.31
N ARG A 272 -26.94 16.13 12.94
CA ARG A 272 -25.88 16.13 13.96
C ARG A 272 -24.59 15.66 13.28
N VAL A 273 -23.68 16.59 13.03
CA VAL A 273 -22.43 16.29 12.32
C VAL A 273 -21.29 16.16 13.32
N THR A 274 -20.60 15.02 13.29
CA THR A 274 -19.35 14.79 14.00
C THR A 274 -18.23 14.71 12.97
N ALA A 275 -17.20 15.52 13.14
CA ALA A 275 -16.04 15.56 12.26
C ALA A 275 -14.87 14.82 12.92
N MET A 276 -14.21 13.94 12.17
CA MET A 276 -13.07 13.15 12.61
C MET A 276 -12.03 13.16 11.50
N PRO A 277 -11.15 14.17 11.46
CA PRO A 277 -10.12 14.26 10.44
C PRO A 277 -9.30 12.97 10.40
N VAL A 278 -9.14 12.39 9.22
CA VAL A 278 -8.32 11.18 9.02
C VAL A 278 -7.17 11.45 8.06
N GLY A 279 -6.21 10.52 8.08
CA GLY A 279 -5.07 10.46 7.18
C GLY A 279 -4.62 9.03 6.98
N ASP A 280 -3.77 8.82 5.98
CA ASP A 280 -3.32 7.52 5.47
C ASP A 280 -1.90 7.18 5.97
N GLY A 281 -1.36 7.95 6.92
CA GLY A 281 0.03 7.89 7.36
C GLY A 281 0.97 8.76 6.52
N GLY A 282 0.44 9.49 5.53
CA GLY A 282 1.15 10.53 4.79
C GLY A 282 1.03 11.93 5.40
N GLU A 283 1.43 12.91 4.60
CA GLU A 283 1.42 14.34 4.96
C GLU A 283 0.03 14.78 5.42
N GLY A 284 -0.04 15.37 6.62
CA GLY A 284 -1.29 15.86 7.22
C GLY A 284 -2.00 14.86 8.14
N THR A 285 -1.49 13.64 8.28
CA THR A 285 -1.98 12.65 9.26
C THR A 285 -1.77 13.12 10.69
N GLY A 286 -0.66 13.80 10.98
CA GLY A 286 -0.36 14.42 12.26
C GLY A 286 -1.32 15.56 12.57
N GLU A 287 -1.64 16.40 11.58
CA GLU A 287 -2.68 17.43 11.78
C GLU A 287 -4.04 16.81 12.09
N ALA A 288 -4.39 15.70 11.42
CA ALA A 288 -5.61 14.96 11.67
C ALA A 288 -5.66 14.34 13.08
N LEU A 289 -4.58 13.70 13.51
CA LEU A 289 -4.44 13.15 14.86
C LEU A 289 -4.45 14.25 15.93
N ALA A 290 -3.77 15.37 15.69
CA ALA A 290 -3.75 16.50 16.62
C ALA A 290 -5.14 17.14 16.79
N ALA A 291 -5.90 17.23 15.70
CA ALA A 291 -7.27 17.74 15.73
C ALA A 291 -8.24 16.83 16.51
N SER A 292 -7.91 15.54 16.65
CA SER A 292 -8.69 14.58 17.44
C SER A 292 -8.50 14.74 18.95
N GLY A 293 -7.52 15.53 19.39
CA GLY A 293 -7.21 15.79 20.80
C GLY A 293 -6.40 14.69 21.48
N GLY A 294 -5.99 14.94 22.74
CA GLY A 294 -5.16 13.99 23.50
C GLY A 294 -3.74 13.85 22.94
N THR A 295 -3.19 14.93 22.41
CA THR A 295 -1.81 15.02 21.92
C THR A 295 -1.21 16.39 22.23
N THR A 296 0.09 16.42 22.48
CA THR A 296 0.90 17.63 22.57
C THR A 296 1.95 17.67 21.45
N ARG A 297 2.21 18.86 20.92
CA ARG A 297 3.29 19.06 19.95
C ARG A 297 4.62 19.21 20.66
N ARG A 298 5.63 18.54 20.12
CA ARG A 298 7.01 18.65 20.56
C ARG A 298 7.90 19.08 19.41
N ALA A 299 8.61 20.18 19.61
CA ALA A 299 9.64 20.65 18.69
C ALA A 299 11.00 20.02 19.04
N ALA A 300 11.72 19.55 18.04
CA ALA A 300 13.06 19.00 18.15
C ALA A 300 13.95 19.52 17.01
N GLN A 301 15.25 19.63 17.27
CA GLN A 301 16.24 19.91 16.24
C GLN A 301 16.62 18.59 15.56
N ALA A 302 16.55 18.57 14.23
CA ALA A 302 16.91 17.42 13.42
C ALA A 302 17.48 17.88 12.08
N HIS A 303 18.23 17.01 11.40
CA HIS A 303 18.72 17.26 10.06
C HIS A 303 17.62 17.02 9.04
N ASP A 304 17.46 17.95 8.09
CA ASP A 304 16.60 17.70 6.93
C ASP A 304 17.22 16.65 5.99
N ALA A 305 16.50 16.33 4.91
CA ALA A 305 16.94 15.39 3.88
C ALA A 305 18.32 15.69 3.29
N PHE A 306 18.84 16.91 3.44
CA PHE A 306 20.11 17.35 2.84
C PHE A 306 21.16 17.73 3.89
N GLY A 307 20.94 17.38 5.16
CA GLY A 307 21.90 17.58 6.24
C GLY A 307 21.91 19.00 6.82
N ARG A 308 20.89 19.82 6.60
CA ARG A 308 20.74 21.12 7.27
C ARG A 308 19.95 20.93 8.55
N VAL A 309 20.38 21.55 9.64
CA VAL A 309 19.64 21.50 10.91
C VAL A 309 18.36 22.35 10.78
N VAL A 310 17.22 21.75 11.10
CA VAL A 310 15.89 22.38 11.09
C VAL A 310 15.17 22.10 12.41
N SER A 311 14.25 22.99 12.77
CA SER A 311 13.28 22.73 13.85
C SER A 311 12.09 21.99 13.24
N ALA A 312 11.85 20.78 13.69
CA ALA A 312 10.72 19.95 13.26
C ALA A 312 9.80 19.64 14.45
N GLU A 313 8.52 19.44 14.18
CA GLU A 313 7.53 19.08 15.19
C GLU A 313 7.01 17.67 14.98
N TYR A 314 6.74 16.97 16.09
CA TYR A 314 6.02 15.71 16.11
C TYR A 314 5.04 15.68 17.29
N LEU A 315 4.20 14.65 17.36
CA LEU A 315 3.18 14.52 18.39
C LEU A 315 3.60 13.54 19.47
N LEU A 316 3.42 13.94 20.72
CA LEU A 316 3.32 13.04 21.86
C LEU A 316 1.83 12.87 22.17
N PHE A 317 1.37 11.64 22.36
CA PHE A 317 0.02 11.44 22.86
C PHE A 317 -0.04 11.90 24.33
N ASP A 318 -1.21 12.18 24.87
CA ASP A 318 -1.39 12.39 26.32
C ASP A 318 -1.65 11.04 26.98
N ALA A 319 -1.17 10.85 28.22
CA ALA A 319 -1.53 9.66 28.98
C ALA A 319 -3.04 9.69 29.22
N ALA A 320 -3.73 8.58 28.96
CA ALA A 320 -5.16 8.48 29.20
C ALA A 320 -5.44 8.86 30.67
N SER A 321 -6.08 10.01 30.89
CA SER A 321 -6.68 10.31 32.18
C SER A 321 -7.80 9.29 32.36
N ASN A 322 -7.67 8.46 33.38
CA ASN A 322 -8.68 7.48 33.73
C ASN A 322 -9.85 8.23 34.39
N GLU A 323 -10.58 9.06 33.64
CA GLU A 323 -11.81 9.69 34.08
C GLU A 323 -12.99 8.78 33.73
N SER A 324 -13.17 7.73 34.54
CA SER A 324 -14.49 7.12 34.66
C SER A 324 -15.39 8.10 35.39
N SER A 325 -16.25 8.80 34.65
CA SER A 325 -17.36 9.58 35.19
C SER A 325 -18.42 8.64 35.78
N THR A 326 -18.18 8.13 36.98
CA THR A 326 -19.27 7.69 37.85
C THR A 326 -19.82 8.92 38.56
N ALA A 327 -20.85 9.50 37.97
CA ALA A 327 -21.86 10.18 38.76
C ALA A 327 -22.51 9.12 39.67
N ASP A 328 -22.30 9.20 40.99
CA ASP A 328 -23.44 9.18 41.92
C ASP A 328 -23.09 9.64 43.34
N ASP A 329 -24.12 10.23 43.92
CA ASP A 329 -24.46 10.64 45.28
C ASP A 329 -23.50 10.46 46.47
N GLY A 330 -23.52 11.49 47.31
CA GLY A 330 -22.74 11.57 48.53
C GLY A 330 -23.24 10.72 49.69
N SER A 331 -22.36 10.47 50.65
CA SER A 331 -22.65 10.71 52.06
C SER A 331 -21.36 10.67 52.90
N THR A 332 -21.40 11.48 53.95
CA THR A 332 -20.46 11.64 55.05
C THR A 332 -20.17 10.35 55.82
N ALA A 333 -18.93 10.13 56.27
CA ALA A 333 -18.59 9.95 57.70
C ALA A 333 -17.12 9.56 57.97
N ASN A 334 -16.59 10.22 59.00
CA ASN A 334 -15.45 9.94 59.89
C ASN A 334 -14.87 8.52 59.99
N SER A 335 -13.55 8.47 60.25
CA SER A 335 -12.89 7.85 61.43
C SER A 335 -11.44 7.50 61.05
N GLU A 336 -10.46 8.29 61.49
CA GLU A 336 -9.63 8.08 62.70
C GLU A 336 -8.77 6.78 62.73
N ALA A 337 -7.46 7.03 62.63
CA ALA A 337 -6.37 6.53 63.49
C ALA A 337 -5.95 5.06 63.48
N VAL A 338 -4.62 4.87 63.46
CA VAL A 338 -3.75 4.04 64.34
C VAL A 338 -2.50 3.66 63.52
N ARG A 339 -1.34 4.33 63.69
CA ARG A 339 -0.22 3.98 64.61
C ARG A 339 0.25 2.52 64.42
N SER A 340 1.51 2.15 64.28
CA SER A 340 2.84 2.78 64.44
C SER A 340 3.86 1.63 64.23
N VAL A 341 5.15 1.92 64.45
CA VAL A 341 6.32 1.02 64.59
C VAL A 341 7.17 1.01 63.29
N GLU A 342 8.16 1.91 63.14
CA GLU A 342 9.50 1.96 63.82
C GLU A 342 10.30 0.67 63.51
N GLU A 343 11.60 0.66 63.22
CA GLU A 343 12.69 1.64 63.16
C GLU A 343 13.89 0.85 62.59
N ASN A 344 14.73 1.47 61.77
CA ASN A 344 16.18 1.61 62.02
C ASN A 344 16.88 2.16 60.77
N ASP A 345 17.10 3.49 60.80
CA ASP A 345 18.41 4.12 61.06
C ASP A 345 19.66 3.32 60.65
N ALA A 346 20.65 3.88 59.96
CA ALA A 346 21.30 5.19 60.12
C ALA A 346 22.39 5.27 59.02
N PHE A 347 22.98 6.39 58.60
CA PHE A 347 22.76 7.84 58.73
C PHE A 347 23.94 8.51 57.98
N SER A 348 23.77 9.80 57.66
CA SER A 348 24.76 10.86 57.38
C SER A 348 24.77 11.37 55.93
N THR A 349 23.88 12.31 55.56
CA THR A 349 23.96 13.79 55.70
C THR A 349 25.13 14.41 54.91
N VAL A 350 24.91 15.44 54.06
CA VAL A 350 24.65 16.84 54.47
C VAL A 350 23.78 17.63 53.46
N HIS A 351 22.96 18.54 54.03
CA HIS A 351 22.06 19.60 53.50
C HIS A 351 22.73 20.60 52.52
N ALA A 352 22.05 21.42 51.70
CA ALA A 352 20.89 22.26 51.98
C ALA A 352 20.18 22.87 50.73
N GLU A 353 18.84 22.99 50.86
CA GLU A 353 17.90 24.09 50.47
C GLU A 353 17.86 24.66 49.03
N SER A 354 16.73 25.09 48.45
CA SER A 354 15.27 24.96 48.67
C SER A 354 14.58 25.69 47.49
N GLY A 355 13.44 25.19 47.03
CA GLY A 355 12.60 25.88 46.03
C GLY A 355 11.44 24.99 45.55
N ARG A 356 10.27 25.12 46.19
CA ARG A 356 9.05 24.32 45.91
C ARG A 356 8.23 24.87 44.74
N GLY A 357 7.81 23.96 43.86
CA GLY A 357 6.46 23.87 43.26
C GLY A 357 6.26 24.39 41.82
N PRO A 358 5.27 23.88 41.06
CA PRO A 358 4.31 22.83 41.41
C PRO A 358 4.64 21.47 40.76
N GLU A 359 4.33 20.40 41.50
CA GLU A 359 4.21 19.05 40.96
C GLU A 359 3.04 19.02 39.98
N HIS A 360 3.35 18.97 38.68
CA HIS A 360 2.43 18.36 37.72
C HIS A 360 2.73 16.86 37.76
N SER A 361 1.79 16.07 38.28
CA SER A 361 1.70 14.65 37.99
C SER A 361 1.37 14.51 36.50
N VAL A 362 2.40 14.61 35.65
CA VAL A 362 2.29 14.36 34.21
C VAL A 362 2.22 12.84 34.05
N GLY A 363 1.04 12.32 33.75
CA GLY A 363 0.91 10.94 33.30
C GLY A 363 1.85 10.73 32.12
N THR A 364 2.77 9.79 32.24
CA THR A 364 3.75 9.48 31.20
C THR A 364 3.01 8.89 30.02
N SER A 365 2.88 9.65 28.94
CA SER A 365 2.35 9.06 27.73
C SER A 365 3.41 8.23 27.05
N HIS A 366 3.06 7.00 26.72
CA HIS A 366 3.99 5.99 26.23
C HIS A 366 4.08 5.97 24.70
N GLU A 367 3.50 6.94 23.99
CA GLU A 367 3.40 6.90 22.53
C GLU A 367 3.75 8.24 21.86
N ALA A 368 4.37 8.15 20.68
CA ALA A 368 4.67 9.29 19.81
C ALA A 368 4.25 9.01 18.36
N PHE A 369 3.88 10.05 17.62
CA PHE A 369 3.65 10.01 16.18
C PHE A 369 4.57 11.00 15.47
N ILE A 370 5.36 10.50 14.53
CA ILE A 370 6.31 11.28 13.73
C ILE A 370 5.96 11.10 12.26
N GLU A 371 5.65 12.18 11.55
CA GLU A 371 5.62 12.15 10.09
C GLU A 371 7.04 12.30 9.56
N MET A 372 7.53 11.35 8.77
CA MET A 372 8.89 11.46 8.24
C MET A 372 9.07 12.67 7.31
N ALA A 373 7.98 13.13 6.69
CA ALA A 373 7.98 14.25 5.75
C ALA A 373 8.39 15.59 6.37
N VAL A 374 8.28 15.77 7.70
CA VAL A 374 8.66 17.03 8.38
C VAL A 374 10.16 17.32 8.30
N VAL A 375 10.99 16.28 8.12
CA VAL A 375 12.45 16.39 7.95
C VAL A 375 12.92 15.84 6.61
N ALA A 376 12.24 14.83 6.08
CA ALA A 376 12.64 14.08 4.89
C ALA A 376 11.58 14.12 3.77
N GLY A 377 10.77 15.19 3.71
CA GLY A 377 9.64 15.33 2.79
C GLY A 377 10.00 15.85 1.39
N LEU A 378 9.17 15.49 0.41
CA LEU A 378 9.32 15.84 -1.00
C LEU A 378 9.13 17.36 -1.25
N GLY A 379 8.43 18.05 -0.36
CA GLY A 379 8.21 19.50 -0.43
C GLY A 379 9.48 20.33 -0.24
N SER A 380 10.52 19.79 0.40
CA SER A 380 11.81 20.47 0.62
C SER A 380 12.87 20.13 -0.45
N SER A 381 12.53 19.26 -1.41
CA SER A 381 13.44 18.78 -2.46
C SER A 381 13.19 19.48 -3.80
N ASP A 382 14.27 19.88 -4.48
CA ASP A 382 14.23 20.41 -5.84
C ASP A 382 13.98 19.32 -6.91
N ARG A 383 13.87 18.04 -6.49
CA ARG A 383 13.56 16.87 -7.34
C ARG A 383 14.53 16.69 -8.52
N THR A 384 15.79 17.05 -8.31
CA THR A 384 16.88 16.79 -9.26
C THR A 384 17.47 15.39 -9.03
N PRO A 385 18.14 14.79 -10.02
CA PRO A 385 18.85 13.51 -9.83
C PRO A 385 19.85 13.55 -8.68
N GLN A 386 20.56 14.67 -8.51
CA GLN A 386 21.52 14.88 -7.43
C GLN A 386 20.83 14.92 -6.07
N ALA A 387 19.71 15.63 -5.96
CA ALA A 387 18.91 15.68 -4.74
C ALA A 387 18.36 14.29 -4.38
N ALA A 388 17.84 13.55 -5.36
CA ALA A 388 17.27 12.21 -5.17
C ALA A 388 18.31 11.18 -4.69
N LEU A 389 19.57 11.33 -5.09
CA LEU A 389 20.69 10.50 -4.66
C LEU A 389 21.24 10.89 -3.28
N ALA A 390 21.22 12.18 -2.95
CA ALA A 390 21.75 12.72 -1.70
C ALA A 390 20.75 12.67 -0.53
N ALA A 391 19.45 12.69 -0.81
CA ALA A 391 18.41 12.77 0.20
C ALA A 391 18.51 11.63 1.22
N THR A 392 18.57 11.99 2.51
CA THR A 392 18.79 11.06 3.63
C THR A 392 17.63 11.02 4.62
N THR A 393 17.41 9.86 5.24
CA THR A 393 16.46 9.66 6.35
C THR A 393 17.05 9.96 7.73
N TYR A 394 18.26 10.51 7.81
CA TYR A 394 19.00 10.72 9.08
C TYR A 394 18.19 11.46 10.15
N GLY A 395 17.58 12.60 9.80
CA GLY A 395 16.76 13.36 10.75
C GLY A 395 15.56 12.61 11.30
N VAL A 396 15.03 11.63 10.57
CA VAL A 396 13.94 10.78 11.08
C VAL A 396 14.42 9.98 12.29
N GLY A 397 15.67 9.47 12.25
CA GLY A 397 16.27 8.76 13.37
C GLY A 397 16.52 9.68 14.56
N GLU A 398 16.91 10.93 14.32
CA GLU A 398 17.07 11.93 15.39
C GLU A 398 15.74 12.25 16.08
N LEU A 399 14.64 12.38 15.33
CA LEU A 399 13.31 12.55 15.92
C LEU A 399 12.87 11.33 16.73
N VAL A 400 13.20 10.12 16.29
CA VAL A 400 12.95 8.89 17.06
C VAL A 400 13.73 8.89 18.38
N LEU A 401 15.02 9.26 18.37
CA LEU A 401 15.81 9.35 19.60
C LEU A 401 15.26 10.42 20.55
N ASP A 402 14.83 11.56 20.03
CA ASP A 402 14.20 12.61 20.84
C ASP A 402 12.86 12.15 21.45
N ALA A 403 12.06 11.38 20.70
CA ALA A 403 10.81 10.80 21.20
C ALA A 403 11.07 9.76 22.31
N ILE A 404 12.09 8.90 22.14
CA ILE A 404 12.52 7.94 23.19
C ILE A 404 12.99 8.69 24.43
N ALA A 405 13.81 9.73 24.26
CA ALA A 405 14.29 10.57 25.36
C ALA A 405 13.14 11.30 26.08
N SER A 406 12.03 11.52 25.39
CA SER A 406 10.79 12.10 25.94
C SER A 406 9.89 11.07 26.62
N GLY A 407 10.28 9.79 26.67
CA GLY A 407 9.57 8.72 27.38
C GLY A 407 8.64 7.86 26.51
N ALA A 408 8.64 8.07 25.19
CA ALA A 408 7.83 7.25 24.29
C ALA A 408 8.35 5.80 24.24
N GLN A 409 7.45 4.84 24.43
CA GLN A 409 7.71 3.40 24.32
C GLN A 409 7.19 2.81 23.01
N THR A 410 6.23 3.45 22.36
CA THR A 410 5.75 3.09 21.02
C THR A 410 5.81 4.32 20.13
N ILE A 411 6.39 4.18 18.94
CA ILE A 411 6.60 5.28 18.01
C ILE A 411 5.99 4.90 16.68
N TYR A 412 4.97 5.65 16.28
CA TYR A 412 4.31 5.55 15.00
C TYR A 412 5.02 6.46 13.99
N LEU A 413 5.47 5.89 12.87
CA LEU A 413 6.16 6.62 11.81
C LEU A 413 5.28 6.70 10.57
N GLY A 414 4.79 7.90 10.24
CA GLY A 414 4.12 8.16 8.96
C GLY A 414 5.13 8.18 7.81
N LEU A 415 4.99 7.28 6.83
CA LEU A 415 5.95 7.09 5.73
C LEU A 415 5.58 7.80 4.42
N GLY A 416 4.47 8.54 4.36
CA GLY A 416 4.10 9.24 3.12
C GLY A 416 4.96 10.46 2.83
N GLY A 417 4.99 10.87 1.56
CA GLY A 417 5.60 12.15 1.14
C GLY A 417 7.13 12.21 1.16
N SER A 418 7.86 11.10 1.24
CA SER A 418 9.33 11.10 1.32
C SER A 418 10.06 11.68 0.09
N ALA A 419 11.16 12.40 0.29
CA ALA A 419 12.15 12.77 -0.73
C ALA A 419 13.26 11.70 -0.93
N THR A 420 13.39 10.78 0.01
CA THR A 420 14.57 9.91 0.18
C THR A 420 14.49 8.62 -0.62
N ASN A 421 15.65 8.05 -0.96
CA ASN A 421 15.79 6.75 -1.64
C ASN A 421 16.91 5.89 -1.02
N ASP A 422 17.30 6.21 0.21
CA ASP A 422 18.52 5.70 0.87
C ASP A 422 18.34 4.33 1.56
N GLY A 423 17.21 3.64 1.35
CA GLY A 423 16.96 2.36 2.01
C GLY A 423 16.72 2.48 3.51
N GLY A 424 16.48 3.69 4.04
CA GLY A 424 16.50 3.95 5.48
C GLY A 424 17.90 3.91 6.10
N ALA A 425 18.97 3.94 5.30
CA ALA A 425 20.34 3.92 5.78
C ALA A 425 20.65 5.10 6.71
N GLY A 426 20.21 6.31 6.35
CA GLY A 426 20.40 7.49 7.20
C GLY A 426 19.72 7.33 8.56
N PHE A 427 18.48 6.83 8.58
CA PHE A 427 17.73 6.51 9.79
C PHE A 427 18.49 5.52 10.69
N LEU A 428 19.03 4.44 10.13
CA LEU A 428 19.84 3.48 10.88
C LEU A 428 21.12 4.11 11.44
N GLN A 429 21.82 4.92 10.63
CA GLN A 429 23.04 5.63 11.04
C GLN A 429 22.77 6.60 12.19
N ALA A 430 21.66 7.35 12.15
CA ALA A 430 21.27 8.26 13.22
C ALA A 430 20.99 7.52 14.54
N LEU A 431 20.43 6.31 14.48
CA LEU A 431 20.26 5.44 15.63
C LEU A 431 21.58 4.79 16.11
N GLY A 432 22.67 4.96 15.38
CA GLY A 432 24.01 4.49 15.74
C GLY A 432 24.48 3.25 14.97
N ALA A 433 23.68 2.69 14.07
CA ALA A 433 24.13 1.57 13.22
C ALA A 433 25.35 1.96 12.40
N ARG A 434 26.26 1.01 12.20
CA ARG A 434 27.48 1.21 11.41
C ARG A 434 27.29 0.58 10.04
N LEU A 435 27.16 1.43 9.02
CA LEU A 435 27.07 1.00 7.63
C LEU A 435 28.42 1.32 6.98
N LEU A 436 29.23 0.29 6.76
CA LEU A 436 30.65 0.44 6.45
C LEU A 436 30.97 0.09 5.00
N ASP A 437 31.93 0.81 4.42
CA ASP A 437 32.57 0.47 3.16
C ASP A 437 33.62 -0.64 3.32
N ALA A 438 34.27 -1.02 2.21
CA ALA A 438 35.29 -2.07 2.19
C ALA A 438 36.54 -1.75 3.03
N ASP A 439 36.78 -0.46 3.34
CA ASP A 439 37.89 0.00 4.17
C ASP A 439 37.49 0.12 5.65
N GLY A 440 36.25 -0.23 6.01
CA GLY A 440 35.73 -0.14 7.37
C GLY A 440 35.35 1.28 7.81
N ARG A 441 35.14 2.21 6.86
CA ARG A 441 34.66 3.58 7.15
C ARG A 441 33.16 3.68 6.94
N ASP A 442 32.49 4.55 7.68
CA ASP A 442 31.05 4.78 7.48
C ASP A 442 30.80 5.34 6.07
N ILE A 443 29.78 4.78 5.40
CA ILE A 443 29.34 5.27 4.10
C ILE A 443 28.71 6.67 4.26
N PRO A 444 28.81 7.53 3.24
CA PRO A 444 28.03 8.77 3.19
C PRO A 444 26.53 8.48 3.29
N THR A 445 25.76 9.46 3.75
CA THR A 445 24.30 9.39 3.74
C THR A 445 23.73 9.43 2.32
N GLY A 446 22.46 9.05 2.17
CA GLY A 446 21.75 9.03 0.89
C GLY A 446 21.95 7.73 0.09
N LEU A 447 21.22 7.60 -1.01
CA LEU A 447 21.30 6.44 -1.92
C LEU A 447 22.72 6.29 -2.50
N VAL A 448 23.44 7.39 -2.71
CA VAL A 448 24.84 7.36 -3.18
C VAL A 448 25.77 6.60 -2.23
N GLY A 449 25.49 6.61 -0.92
CA GLY A 449 26.26 5.84 0.06
C GLY A 449 26.14 4.32 -0.17
N LEU A 450 24.97 3.87 -0.60
CA LEU A 450 24.70 2.45 -0.83
C LEU A 450 25.55 1.86 -1.97
N GLU A 451 26.13 2.68 -2.85
CA GLU A 451 27.10 2.22 -3.85
C GLU A 451 28.29 1.51 -3.19
N LYS A 452 28.72 1.97 -2.00
CA LYS A 452 29.95 1.55 -1.34
C LYS A 452 29.73 0.59 -0.17
N VAL A 453 28.49 0.39 0.26
CA VAL A 453 28.18 -0.43 1.45
C VAL A 453 28.68 -1.87 1.27
N ALA A 454 29.47 -2.32 2.24
CA ALA A 454 30.09 -3.65 2.28
C ALA A 454 29.67 -4.46 3.51
N SER A 455 29.37 -3.80 4.64
CA SER A 455 28.88 -4.46 5.85
C SER A 455 27.96 -3.56 6.67
N ILE A 456 27.07 -4.16 7.47
CA ILE A 456 26.14 -3.45 8.35
C ILE A 456 26.20 -4.07 9.75
N ASP A 457 26.37 -3.23 10.76
CA ASP A 457 26.20 -3.58 12.17
C ASP A 457 25.02 -2.80 12.76
N LEU A 458 23.96 -3.53 13.13
CA LEU A 458 22.75 -2.98 13.74
C LEU A 458 22.82 -2.93 15.27
N GLY A 459 23.84 -3.52 15.90
CA GLY A 459 23.94 -3.66 17.35
C GLY A 459 23.73 -2.34 18.12
N PRO A 460 24.45 -1.26 17.78
CA PRO A 460 24.27 0.02 18.44
C PRO A 460 22.87 0.62 18.24
N ALA A 461 22.25 0.45 17.06
CA ALA A 461 20.90 0.94 16.79
C ALA A 461 19.83 0.18 17.58
N VAL A 462 19.95 -1.14 17.69
CA VAL A 462 19.07 -1.95 18.56
C VAL A 462 19.23 -1.54 20.03
N GLN A 463 20.46 -1.25 20.46
CA GLN A 463 20.71 -0.76 21.81
C GLN A 463 20.11 0.63 22.05
N ALA A 464 20.21 1.54 21.08
CA ALA A 464 19.65 2.89 21.17
C ALA A 464 18.11 2.88 21.21
N LEU A 465 17.46 1.97 20.48
CA LEU A 465 16.02 1.75 20.57
C LEU A 465 15.59 1.23 21.95
N GLY A 466 16.40 0.37 22.56
CA GLY A 466 16.05 -0.29 23.80
C GLY A 466 14.72 -1.05 23.69
N PRO A 467 13.77 -0.89 24.64
CA PRO A 467 12.47 -1.54 24.58
C PRO A 467 11.44 -0.83 23.68
N ALA A 468 11.80 0.31 23.07
CA ALA A 468 10.85 1.09 22.27
C ALA A 468 10.42 0.33 21.01
N ARG A 469 9.12 0.37 20.71
CA ARG A 469 8.50 -0.29 19.56
C ARG A 469 8.35 0.71 18.41
N LEU A 470 8.82 0.34 17.23
CA LEU A 470 8.60 1.10 16.00
C LEU A 470 7.44 0.50 15.19
N ILE A 471 6.49 1.33 14.80
CA ILE A 471 5.38 0.97 13.94
C ILE A 471 5.35 1.95 12.77
N ALA A 472 5.73 1.50 11.59
CA ALA A 472 5.64 2.32 10.39
C ALA A 472 4.25 2.18 9.75
N LEU A 473 3.65 3.33 9.43
CA LEU A 473 2.35 3.45 8.79
C LEU A 473 2.55 3.57 7.28
N SER A 474 2.05 2.60 6.53
CA SER A 474 2.20 2.58 5.07
C SER A 474 1.06 1.86 4.36
N ASP A 475 0.53 2.51 3.34
CA ASP A 475 -0.55 1.99 2.49
C ASP A 475 -0.04 1.45 1.15
N VAL A 476 1.28 1.31 0.99
CA VAL A 476 1.89 0.70 -0.20
C VAL A 476 2.43 -0.68 0.12
N THR A 477 2.24 -1.61 -0.82
CA THR A 477 2.73 -3.00 -0.68
C THR A 477 4.03 -3.24 -1.43
N ASN A 478 4.63 -2.19 -2.00
CA ASN A 478 5.84 -2.28 -2.79
C ASN A 478 7.02 -2.87 -1.97
N PRO A 479 7.72 -3.90 -2.50
CA PRO A 479 8.93 -4.42 -1.89
C PRO A 479 10.08 -3.39 -1.96
N LEU A 480 11.21 -3.70 -1.32
CA LEU A 480 12.38 -2.82 -1.34
C LEU A 480 12.95 -2.66 -2.76
N VAL A 481 13.02 -3.77 -3.52
CA VAL A 481 13.77 -3.88 -4.79
C VAL A 481 12.96 -4.49 -5.93
N GLY A 482 13.49 -4.39 -7.15
CA GLY A 482 12.95 -5.03 -8.35
C GLY A 482 11.93 -4.17 -9.10
N LEU A 483 11.21 -4.76 -10.07
CA LEU A 483 10.27 -4.03 -10.95
C LEU A 483 9.18 -3.25 -10.21
N ARG A 484 8.76 -3.75 -9.05
CA ARG A 484 7.79 -3.10 -8.17
C ARG A 484 8.45 -2.44 -6.95
N GLY A 485 9.78 -2.36 -6.94
CA GLY A 485 10.59 -1.87 -5.82
C GLY A 485 10.53 -0.37 -5.63
N ALA A 486 11.13 0.10 -4.53
CA ALA A 486 11.09 1.50 -4.10
C ALA A 486 11.60 2.46 -5.18
N LEU A 487 12.76 2.14 -5.77
CA LEU A 487 13.43 3.02 -6.74
C LEU A 487 12.69 3.12 -8.07
N ARG A 488 12.13 2.03 -8.56
CA ARG A 488 11.44 2.02 -9.86
C ARG A 488 10.07 2.66 -9.82
N VAL A 489 9.34 2.45 -8.73
CA VAL A 489 7.96 2.95 -8.59
C VAL A 489 7.94 4.39 -8.08
N PHE A 490 8.76 4.71 -7.06
CA PHE A 490 8.71 6.01 -6.39
C PHE A 490 9.94 6.89 -6.65
N GLY A 491 11.01 6.35 -7.23
CA GLY A 491 12.21 7.12 -7.56
C GLY A 491 11.97 8.28 -8.54
N PRO A 492 11.23 8.08 -9.66
CA PRO A 492 11.03 9.13 -10.66
C PRO A 492 10.39 10.40 -10.10
N GLN A 493 9.36 10.28 -9.26
CA GLN A 493 8.70 11.43 -8.62
C GLN A 493 9.61 12.17 -7.63
N LYS A 494 10.67 11.52 -7.14
CA LYS A 494 11.67 12.09 -6.23
C LYS A 494 12.85 12.73 -6.97
N GLY A 495 12.94 12.55 -8.28
CA GLY A 495 13.99 13.11 -9.13
C GLY A 495 15.00 12.10 -9.67
N LEU A 496 14.88 10.79 -9.38
CA LEU A 496 15.75 9.80 -10.03
C LEU A 496 15.53 9.82 -11.54
N ALA A 497 16.63 9.74 -12.29
CA ALA A 497 16.58 9.68 -13.74
C ALA A 497 15.71 8.50 -14.19
N GLN A 498 14.90 8.71 -15.23
CA GLN A 498 14.10 7.64 -15.84
C GLN A 498 14.90 6.79 -16.83
N ASP A 499 16.22 6.99 -16.87
CA ASP A 499 17.15 6.16 -17.63
C ASP A 499 17.19 4.74 -17.04
N PRO A 500 16.82 3.70 -17.81
CA PRO A 500 16.77 2.32 -17.32
C PRO A 500 18.13 1.84 -16.77
N ASP A 501 19.24 2.18 -17.43
CA ASP A 501 20.57 1.72 -17.04
C ASP A 501 20.99 2.29 -15.67
N ALA A 502 20.70 3.59 -15.44
CA ALA A 502 20.92 4.22 -14.15
C ALA A 502 20.05 3.61 -13.04
N LEU A 503 18.75 3.40 -13.30
CA LEU A 503 17.85 2.77 -12.32
C LEU A 503 18.27 1.33 -12.00
N ASP A 504 18.74 0.57 -12.99
CA ASP A 504 19.27 -0.79 -12.80
C ASP A 504 20.55 -0.78 -11.95
N ALA A 505 21.42 0.22 -12.11
CA ALA A 505 22.58 0.39 -11.24
C ALA A 505 22.17 0.67 -9.79
N TYR A 506 21.23 1.61 -9.57
CA TYR A 506 20.77 1.95 -8.22
C TYR A 506 20.01 0.80 -7.54
N ASP A 507 19.18 0.07 -8.29
CA ASP A 507 18.44 -1.09 -7.79
C ASP A 507 19.43 -2.21 -7.38
N ARG A 508 20.54 -2.40 -8.10
CA ARG A 508 21.62 -3.32 -7.68
C ARG A 508 22.27 -2.92 -6.35
N TRP A 509 22.46 -1.62 -6.09
CA TRP A 509 22.94 -1.14 -4.80
C TRP A 509 21.95 -1.48 -3.68
N MET A 510 20.66 -1.26 -3.93
CA MET A 510 19.58 -1.57 -2.99
C MET A 510 19.43 -3.08 -2.74
N VAL A 511 19.61 -3.92 -3.77
CA VAL A 511 19.62 -5.39 -3.63
C VAL A 511 20.76 -5.85 -2.73
N ARG A 512 21.97 -5.34 -2.95
CA ARG A 512 23.12 -5.66 -2.09
C ARG A 512 22.86 -5.19 -0.65
N TYR A 513 22.37 -3.96 -0.49
CA TYR A 513 22.01 -3.40 0.82
C TYR A 513 20.98 -4.28 1.55
N GLY A 514 19.91 -4.73 0.87
CA GLY A 514 18.91 -5.62 1.45
C GLY A 514 19.49 -6.95 1.93
N ALA A 515 20.41 -7.55 1.17
CA ALA A 515 21.09 -8.78 1.59
C ALA A 515 22.00 -8.57 2.81
N LEU A 516 22.66 -7.41 2.90
CA LEU A 516 23.47 -7.04 4.07
C LEU A 516 22.59 -6.77 5.30
N LEU A 517 21.43 -6.12 5.12
CA LEU A 517 20.45 -5.96 6.20
C LEU A 517 19.97 -7.31 6.73
N ASP A 518 19.63 -8.26 5.83
CA ASP A 518 19.23 -9.60 6.24
C ASP A 518 20.30 -10.30 7.09
N ALA A 519 21.58 -10.12 6.75
CA ALA A 519 22.70 -10.64 7.52
C ALA A 519 22.83 -9.96 8.89
N ALA A 520 22.69 -8.63 8.93
CA ALA A 520 22.75 -7.86 10.17
C ALA A 520 21.61 -8.19 11.14
N CYS A 521 20.38 -8.36 10.65
CA CYS A 521 19.23 -8.78 11.48
C CYS A 521 19.46 -10.14 12.15
N ARG A 522 20.10 -11.09 11.44
CA ARG A 522 20.47 -12.38 12.03
C ARG A 522 21.49 -12.22 13.16
N ALA A 523 22.41 -11.27 13.07
CA ALA A 523 23.42 -11.02 14.09
C ALA A 523 22.83 -10.42 15.39
N VAL A 524 21.80 -9.57 15.27
CA VAL A 524 21.12 -8.94 16.43
C VAL A 524 19.87 -9.69 16.91
N ALA A 525 19.66 -10.93 16.43
CA ALA A 525 18.51 -11.76 16.78
C ALA A 525 17.13 -11.09 16.57
N THR A 526 17.02 -10.23 15.56
CA THR A 526 15.73 -9.70 15.06
C THR A 526 15.15 -10.40 13.82
N PRO A 527 15.55 -11.63 13.40
CA PRO A 527 15.11 -12.18 12.13
C PRO A 527 13.63 -12.58 12.19
N ARG A 528 12.77 -11.76 11.58
CA ARG A 528 11.35 -12.07 11.35
C ARG A 528 11.07 -12.63 9.97
N PHE A 529 11.92 -12.32 8.99
CA PHE A 529 11.74 -12.66 7.59
C PHE A 529 12.98 -13.35 7.03
N ARG A 530 12.80 -14.22 6.02
CA ARG A 530 13.91 -14.81 5.28
C ARG A 530 14.69 -13.74 4.50
N SER A 531 13.96 -12.82 3.88
CA SER A 531 14.53 -11.64 3.22
C SER A 531 13.59 -10.45 3.35
N LEU A 532 14.13 -9.34 3.86
CA LEU A 532 13.44 -8.06 3.97
C LEU A 532 13.14 -7.45 2.60
N ALA A 533 13.99 -7.74 1.61
CA ALA A 533 13.91 -7.13 0.29
C ALA A 533 12.56 -7.37 -0.41
N GLY A 534 11.91 -8.51 -0.13
CA GLY A 534 10.62 -8.91 -0.70
C GLY A 534 9.40 -8.69 0.20
N VAL A 535 9.57 -8.16 1.42
CA VAL A 535 8.44 -7.95 2.33
C VAL A 535 7.52 -6.86 1.77
N PRO A 536 6.20 -7.10 1.68
CA PRO A 536 5.27 -6.06 1.24
C PRO A 536 5.36 -4.81 2.12
N GLY A 537 5.55 -3.65 1.48
CA GLY A 537 5.71 -2.36 2.16
C GLY A 537 7.14 -2.05 2.61
N ALA A 538 8.10 -2.97 2.44
CA ALA A 538 9.51 -2.69 2.75
C ALA A 538 10.09 -1.54 1.91
N GLY A 539 9.55 -1.31 0.70
CA GLY A 539 9.95 -0.19 -0.17
C GLY A 539 9.33 1.17 0.18
N ALA A 540 8.44 1.23 1.17
CA ALA A 540 7.84 2.48 1.60
C ALA A 540 8.90 3.51 2.00
N ALA A 541 8.64 4.78 1.69
CA ALA A 541 9.56 5.90 1.94
C ALA A 541 11.00 5.67 1.45
N GLY A 542 11.17 5.07 0.26
CA GLY A 542 12.51 4.83 -0.30
C GLY A 542 13.29 3.72 0.41
N GLY A 543 12.59 2.83 1.11
CA GLY A 543 13.17 1.70 1.84
C GLY A 543 13.26 1.90 3.37
N LEU A 544 12.79 3.03 3.90
CA LEU A 544 12.67 3.23 5.35
C LEU A 544 11.79 2.16 6.01
N GLY A 545 10.76 1.65 5.31
CA GLY A 545 9.98 0.50 5.77
C GLY A 545 10.84 -0.74 6.05
N ALA A 546 11.82 -1.04 5.18
CA ALA A 546 12.77 -2.13 5.40
C ALA A 546 13.67 -1.89 6.62
N ALA A 547 14.13 -0.66 6.84
CA ALA A 547 14.95 -0.32 8.00
C ALA A 547 14.17 -0.47 9.33
N VAL A 548 12.91 -0.06 9.38
CA VAL A 548 12.03 -0.29 10.55
C VAL A 548 11.87 -1.78 10.83
N LEU A 549 11.60 -2.58 9.79
CA LEU A 549 11.50 -4.03 9.91
C LEU A 549 12.83 -4.67 10.35
N ALA A 550 13.97 -4.14 9.91
CA ALA A 550 15.30 -4.64 10.27
C ALA A 550 15.60 -4.51 11.77
N LEU A 551 15.06 -3.46 12.41
CA LEU A 551 15.12 -3.23 13.85
C LEU A 551 14.05 -4.00 14.65
N GLY A 552 13.28 -4.88 13.99
CA GLY A 552 12.21 -5.66 14.64
C GLY A 552 10.87 -4.92 14.77
N GLY A 553 10.73 -3.76 14.12
CA GLY A 553 9.48 -3.02 14.04
C GLY A 553 8.40 -3.70 13.19
N ALA A 554 7.25 -3.05 13.05
CA ALA A 554 6.12 -3.53 12.28
C ALA A 554 5.69 -2.52 11.19
N LEU A 555 5.03 -3.03 10.16
CA LEU A 555 4.29 -2.24 9.18
C LEU A 555 2.80 -2.48 9.37
N THR A 556 2.02 -1.40 9.42
CA THR A 556 0.56 -1.42 9.55
C THR A 556 -0.05 -0.44 8.55
N PRO A 557 -1.22 -0.72 7.96
CA PRO A 557 -1.96 0.27 7.19
C PRO A 557 -2.18 1.55 8.00
N GLY A 558 -1.88 2.71 7.41
CA GLY A 558 -1.88 3.97 8.14
C GLY A 558 -3.27 4.37 8.62
N ILE A 559 -4.26 4.20 7.73
CA ILE A 559 -5.64 4.51 8.07
C ILE A 559 -6.17 3.70 9.26
N ASP A 560 -5.86 2.41 9.36
CA ASP A 560 -6.40 1.57 10.43
C ASP A 560 -5.90 2.04 11.81
N ALA A 561 -4.61 2.38 11.92
CA ALA A 561 -4.04 2.93 13.14
C ALA A 561 -4.65 4.30 13.51
N VAL A 562 -4.90 5.16 12.51
CA VAL A 562 -5.53 6.47 12.73
C VAL A 562 -6.98 6.32 13.21
N LEU A 563 -7.77 5.44 12.58
CA LEU A 563 -9.17 5.20 12.96
C LEU A 563 -9.31 4.60 14.36
N ASP A 564 -8.43 3.65 14.72
CA ASP A 564 -8.37 3.09 16.07
C ASP A 564 -8.15 4.20 17.10
N ARG A 565 -7.18 5.09 16.83
CA ARG A 565 -6.79 6.13 17.79
C ARG A 565 -7.79 7.27 17.88
N ALA A 566 -8.46 7.60 16.78
CA ALA A 566 -9.50 8.62 16.74
C ALA A 566 -10.82 8.14 17.37
N GLY A 567 -10.94 6.85 17.75
CA GLY A 567 -12.17 6.30 18.32
C GLY A 567 -13.29 6.15 17.28
N PHE A 568 -12.93 5.89 16.02
CA PHE A 568 -13.88 5.84 14.91
C PHE A 568 -15.00 4.82 15.12
N ASP A 569 -14.66 3.62 15.61
CA ASP A 569 -15.64 2.55 15.85
C ASP A 569 -16.64 2.88 16.95
N GLU A 570 -16.26 3.72 17.91
CA GLU A 570 -17.18 4.26 18.91
C GLU A 570 -18.07 5.35 18.31
N ALA A 571 -17.50 6.25 17.50
CA ALA A 571 -18.25 7.30 16.80
C ALA A 571 -19.28 6.73 15.80
N LEU A 572 -19.01 5.55 15.23
CA LEU A 572 -19.95 4.82 14.37
C LEU A 572 -21.22 4.36 15.11
N ARG A 573 -21.21 4.24 16.45
CA ARG A 573 -22.36 3.73 17.19
C ARG A 573 -23.56 4.68 17.11
N GLY A 574 -24.57 4.23 16.38
CA GLY A 574 -25.79 5.01 16.10
C GLY A 574 -25.55 6.16 15.11
N CYS A 575 -24.50 6.08 14.30
CA CYS A 575 -24.34 6.91 13.11
C CYS A 575 -25.31 6.43 12.02
N ASP A 576 -25.92 7.38 11.33
CA ASP A 576 -26.90 7.12 10.27
C ASP A 576 -26.23 7.07 8.88
N VAL A 577 -25.19 7.88 8.66
CA VAL A 577 -24.42 7.93 7.42
C VAL A 577 -23.01 8.45 7.67
N VAL A 578 -22.04 7.83 7.01
CA VAL A 578 -20.64 8.29 6.99
C VAL A 578 -20.37 9.03 5.69
N VAL A 579 -19.72 10.19 5.78
CA VAL A 579 -19.15 10.87 4.61
C VAL A 579 -17.63 10.82 4.70
N THR A 580 -17.01 10.25 3.67
CA THR A 580 -15.56 10.20 3.51
C THR A 580 -15.14 10.89 2.21
N GLY A 581 -13.85 10.93 1.90
CA GLY A 581 -13.39 11.57 0.68
C GLY A 581 -11.88 11.69 0.56
N GLU A 582 -11.41 11.93 -0.65
CA GLU A 582 -10.02 12.27 -0.98
C GLU A 582 -9.95 13.09 -2.27
N GLY A 583 -8.78 13.62 -2.62
CA GLY A 583 -8.58 14.41 -3.84
C GLY A 583 -8.82 13.65 -5.15
N LEU A 584 -8.45 12.36 -5.24
CA LEU A 584 -8.66 11.54 -6.43
C LEU A 584 -8.95 10.10 -6.02
N MET A 585 -10.12 9.59 -6.39
CA MET A 585 -10.50 8.21 -6.12
C MET A 585 -10.31 7.34 -7.37
N ASP A 586 -9.42 6.37 -7.30
CA ASP A 586 -9.06 5.49 -8.42
C ASP A 586 -8.97 4.02 -8.00
N GLY A 587 -8.64 3.13 -8.93
CA GLY A 587 -8.42 1.71 -8.61
C GLY A 587 -7.25 1.46 -7.65
N GLN A 588 -6.36 2.43 -7.40
CA GLN A 588 -5.31 2.33 -6.37
C GLN A 588 -5.85 2.64 -4.97
N THR A 589 -6.93 3.43 -4.88
CA THR A 589 -7.67 3.62 -3.62
C THR A 589 -8.11 2.27 -3.03
N ALA A 590 -8.44 1.27 -3.88
CA ALA A 590 -8.69 -0.14 -3.53
C ALA A 590 -7.56 -0.81 -2.72
N GLY A 591 -6.34 -0.27 -2.77
CA GLY A 591 -5.15 -0.78 -2.09
C GLY A 591 -5.05 -0.48 -0.59
N GLY A 592 -6.02 0.23 0.00
CA GLY A 592 -6.07 0.46 1.45
C GLY A 592 -5.89 1.90 1.92
N LYS A 593 -6.20 2.89 1.06
CA LYS A 593 -6.17 4.32 1.45
C LYS A 593 -7.28 4.70 2.44
N ALA A 594 -7.15 5.91 3.00
CA ALA A 594 -8.05 6.47 4.01
C ALA A 594 -9.57 6.26 3.74
N PRO A 595 -10.13 6.62 2.56
CA PRO A 595 -11.57 6.43 2.32
C PRO A 595 -12.05 4.99 2.41
N LEU A 596 -11.22 4.01 2.06
CA LEU A 596 -11.60 2.59 2.14
C LEU A 596 -11.39 1.99 3.51
N GLY A 597 -10.42 2.46 4.29
CA GLY A 597 -10.37 2.11 5.72
C GLY A 597 -11.67 2.51 6.41
N VAL A 598 -12.11 3.75 6.18
CA VAL A 598 -13.39 4.29 6.67
C VAL A 598 -14.56 3.46 6.17
N ALA A 599 -14.65 3.22 4.86
CA ALA A 599 -15.77 2.50 4.25
C ALA A 599 -15.89 1.05 4.75
N ARG A 600 -14.77 0.33 4.89
CA ARG A 600 -14.76 -1.05 5.40
C ARG A 600 -15.31 -1.13 6.83
N ARG A 601 -14.91 -0.21 7.71
CA ARG A 601 -15.38 -0.17 9.10
C ARG A 601 -16.84 0.25 9.21
N ALA A 602 -17.25 1.26 8.45
CA ALA A 602 -18.64 1.69 8.39
C ALA A 602 -19.57 0.58 7.87
N ARG A 603 -19.17 -0.13 6.80
CA ARG A 603 -19.90 -1.29 6.27
C ARG A 603 -20.01 -2.43 7.30
N ALA A 604 -18.95 -2.70 8.06
CA ALA A 604 -18.99 -3.70 9.13
C ALA A 604 -19.99 -3.33 10.23
N ALA A 605 -20.22 -2.03 10.46
CA ALA A 605 -21.25 -1.51 11.35
C ALA A 605 -22.64 -1.36 10.70
N GLY A 606 -22.78 -1.66 9.41
CA GLY A 606 -24.03 -1.53 8.65
C GLY A 606 -24.43 -0.07 8.36
N VAL A 607 -23.49 0.87 8.40
CA VAL A 607 -23.73 2.29 8.16
C VAL A 607 -23.37 2.63 6.70
N PRO A 608 -24.26 3.28 5.93
CA PRO A 608 -23.99 3.66 4.55
C PRO A 608 -22.91 4.74 4.43
N VAL A 609 -22.19 4.72 3.31
CA VAL A 609 -20.99 5.54 3.06
C VAL A 609 -21.11 6.34 1.77
N VAL A 610 -20.99 7.67 1.88
CA VAL A 610 -20.88 8.59 0.75
C VAL A 610 -19.45 9.12 0.65
N ALA A 611 -18.78 8.93 -0.48
CA ALA A 611 -17.47 9.50 -0.74
C ALA A 611 -17.58 10.80 -1.57
N VAL A 612 -17.10 11.92 -1.03
CA VAL A 612 -16.94 13.17 -1.78
C VAL A 612 -15.51 13.28 -2.31
N VAL A 613 -15.32 13.44 -3.62
CA VAL A 613 -14.00 13.28 -4.25
C VAL A 613 -13.64 14.41 -5.19
N GLY A 614 -12.38 14.82 -5.24
CA GLY A 614 -11.91 15.88 -6.16
C GLY A 614 -12.07 15.46 -7.63
N GLY A 615 -11.68 14.23 -7.92
CA GLY A 615 -11.93 13.53 -9.18
C GLY A 615 -12.09 12.03 -8.94
N ARG A 616 -12.47 11.30 -9.99
CA ARG A 616 -12.54 9.83 -9.96
C ARG A 616 -12.02 9.21 -11.25
N ALA A 617 -11.53 7.98 -11.17
CA ALA A 617 -11.31 7.12 -12.33
C ALA A 617 -12.65 6.69 -12.96
N ASP A 618 -12.61 6.23 -14.21
CA ASP A 618 -13.80 5.76 -14.93
C ASP A 618 -14.40 4.51 -14.26
N ASP A 619 -13.55 3.54 -13.96
CA ASP A 619 -13.88 2.30 -13.25
C ASP A 619 -13.65 2.45 -11.74
N LEU A 620 -14.69 2.13 -10.97
CA LEU A 620 -14.72 2.17 -9.51
C LEU A 620 -15.28 0.87 -8.90
N ASP A 621 -15.38 -0.22 -9.66
CA ASP A 621 -15.99 -1.47 -9.16
C ASP A 621 -15.30 -1.95 -7.86
N ALA A 622 -13.97 -1.91 -7.83
CA ALA A 622 -13.18 -2.25 -6.65
C ALA A 622 -13.43 -1.33 -5.44
N VAL A 623 -13.83 -0.06 -5.65
CA VAL A 623 -14.17 0.87 -4.56
C VAL A 623 -15.54 0.53 -3.96
N TYR A 624 -16.53 0.26 -4.82
CA TYR A 624 -17.87 -0.15 -4.37
C TYR A 624 -17.83 -1.51 -3.65
N GLU A 625 -17.04 -2.47 -4.14
CA GLU A 625 -16.84 -3.76 -3.48
C GLU A 625 -16.31 -3.62 -2.05
N GLN A 626 -15.56 -2.56 -1.75
CA GLN A 626 -14.98 -2.28 -0.44
C GLN A 626 -15.90 -1.52 0.52
N GLY A 627 -17.12 -1.18 0.10
CA GLY A 627 -18.18 -0.66 0.98
C GLY A 627 -18.49 0.82 0.87
N VAL A 628 -18.02 1.50 -0.18
CA VAL A 628 -18.57 2.82 -0.54
C VAL A 628 -19.91 2.60 -1.25
N ASP A 629 -20.96 3.32 -0.88
CA ASP A 629 -22.29 3.20 -1.50
C ASP A 629 -22.51 4.24 -2.61
N LEU A 630 -21.93 5.43 -2.46
CA LEU A 630 -22.07 6.54 -3.40
C LEU A 630 -20.77 7.32 -3.53
N VAL A 631 -20.36 7.64 -4.77
CA VAL A 631 -19.19 8.50 -5.04
C VAL A 631 -19.66 9.78 -5.73
N LEU A 632 -19.33 10.93 -5.15
CA LEU A 632 -19.73 12.27 -5.61
C LEU A 632 -18.49 13.12 -5.96
N PRO A 633 -18.17 13.28 -7.26
CA PRO A 633 -17.18 14.26 -7.68
C PRO A 633 -17.62 15.69 -7.33
N ILE A 634 -16.74 16.48 -6.71
CA ILE A 634 -17.10 17.81 -6.20
C ILE A 634 -17.07 18.90 -7.28
N VAL A 635 -16.49 18.64 -8.45
CA VAL A 635 -16.34 19.62 -9.53
C VAL A 635 -17.69 19.92 -10.16
N ARG A 636 -18.28 21.08 -9.82
CA ARG A 636 -19.65 21.47 -10.22
C ARG A 636 -19.83 21.90 -11.68
N ARG A 637 -18.75 22.30 -12.33
CA ARG A 637 -18.76 22.81 -13.72
C ARG A 637 -17.38 22.60 -14.35
N PRO A 638 -17.27 22.56 -15.69
CA PRO A 638 -15.97 22.50 -16.35
C PRO A 638 -15.03 23.60 -15.87
N MET A 639 -13.85 23.21 -15.37
CA MET A 639 -12.81 24.12 -14.90
C MET A 639 -11.43 23.48 -15.06
N GLY A 640 -10.38 24.28 -15.23
CA GLY A 640 -9.01 23.78 -15.28
C GLY A 640 -8.51 23.36 -13.89
N LEU A 641 -7.53 22.44 -13.84
CA LEU A 641 -7.01 21.87 -12.60
C LEU A 641 -6.54 22.92 -11.60
N PHE A 642 -5.82 23.97 -12.05
CA PHE A 642 -5.36 25.04 -11.18
C PHE A 642 -6.51 25.76 -10.46
N HIS A 643 -7.62 26.01 -11.17
CA HIS A 643 -8.82 26.58 -10.57
C HIS A 643 -9.57 25.59 -9.70
N ALA A 644 -9.52 24.29 -10.01
CA ALA A 644 -10.12 23.26 -9.18
C ALA A 644 -9.39 23.06 -7.85
N LEU A 645 -8.07 23.31 -7.82
CA LEU A 645 -7.23 23.22 -6.62
C LEU A 645 -7.20 24.54 -5.81
N ASP A 646 -7.73 25.64 -6.34
CA ASP A 646 -7.84 26.89 -5.59
C ASP A 646 -8.72 26.68 -4.34
N PRO A 647 -8.23 26.99 -3.12
CA PRO A 647 -8.98 26.71 -1.88
C PRO A 647 -10.38 27.35 -1.83
N SER A 648 -10.57 28.51 -2.48
CA SER A 648 -11.89 29.15 -2.52
C SER A 648 -12.88 28.36 -3.37
N GLN A 649 -12.41 27.79 -4.49
CA GLN A 649 -13.21 26.92 -5.33
C GLN A 649 -13.44 25.55 -4.71
N THR A 650 -12.41 24.94 -4.12
CA THR A 650 -12.53 23.68 -3.40
C THR A 650 -13.53 23.78 -2.26
N ARG A 651 -13.52 24.88 -1.49
CA ARG A 651 -14.54 25.17 -0.48
C ARG A 651 -15.94 25.20 -1.09
N ALA A 652 -16.15 25.99 -2.14
CA ALA A 652 -17.47 26.14 -2.75
C ALA A 652 -17.98 24.81 -3.35
N ASN A 653 -17.07 23.96 -3.85
CA ASN A 653 -17.36 22.64 -4.39
C ASN A 653 -17.70 21.64 -3.27
N LEU A 654 -16.91 21.57 -2.19
CA LEU A 654 -17.16 20.68 -1.05
C LEU A 654 -18.45 21.02 -0.29
N ARG A 655 -18.79 22.31 -0.17
CA ARG A 655 -20.09 22.73 0.38
C ARG A 655 -21.26 22.16 -0.43
N ALA A 656 -21.21 22.26 -1.75
CA ALA A 656 -22.25 21.70 -2.60
C ALA A 656 -22.27 20.16 -2.55
N ALA A 657 -21.11 19.52 -2.43
CA ALA A 657 -21.01 18.07 -2.28
C ALA A 657 -21.62 17.59 -0.95
N GLY A 658 -21.40 18.31 0.16
CA GLY A 658 -22.04 18.03 1.44
C GLY A 658 -23.56 18.16 1.38
N GLU A 659 -24.06 19.18 0.66
CA GLU A 659 -25.49 19.33 0.39
C GLU A 659 -26.04 18.13 -0.39
N ALA A 660 -25.36 17.72 -1.47
CA ALA A 660 -25.77 16.58 -2.29
C ALA A 660 -25.72 15.25 -1.52
N ALA A 661 -24.69 15.04 -0.70
CA ALA A 661 -24.51 13.84 0.11
C ALA A 661 -25.67 13.64 1.09
N ILE A 662 -26.04 14.67 1.86
CA ILE A 662 -27.14 14.55 2.82
C ILE A 662 -28.49 14.42 2.12
N ARG A 663 -28.71 15.12 0.99
CA ARG A 663 -29.95 14.97 0.21
C ARG A 663 -30.08 13.56 -0.35
N ALA A 664 -29.00 12.96 -0.84
CA ALA A 664 -29.01 11.59 -1.36
C ALA A 664 -29.36 10.57 -0.26
N TYR A 665 -28.87 10.76 0.97
CA TYR A 665 -29.22 9.90 2.11
C TYR A 665 -30.70 10.01 2.52
N LEU A 666 -31.31 11.20 2.36
CA LEU A 666 -32.69 11.45 2.76
C LEU A 666 -33.74 11.00 1.72
N LEU A 667 -33.31 10.59 0.53
CA LEU A 667 -34.17 10.00 -0.51
C LEU A 667 -34.45 8.52 -0.21
#